data_AF-A0A6S8UYS4-F1
#
_entry.id   AF-A0A6S8UYS4-F1
#
_cell.length_a   1.000
_cell.length_b   1.000
_cell.length_c   1.000
_cell.angle_alpha   90.00
_cell.angle_beta   90.00
_cell.angle_gamma   90.00
#
_symmetry.space_group_name_H-M   'P 1'
#
loop_
_entity.id
_entity.type
_entity.pdbx_description
1 polymer ?
#
loop_
_entity_poly.entity_id
_entity_poly.type
_entity_poly.pdbx_seq_one_letter_code
_entity_poly.pdbx_strand_id
1 'polypeptide(L)'
;MPHIILFYKYAPLSSDANIMALYQKALADLCKSLNLTGRILVGMSDDAEGINGTLAGNEKKDVWAFCRALLGKEWCLQNPEENDDDGGDSNGINIKNSCRHRRDVAIEIFWEKSLAFATAANIPVVEIDTPEDFKWSNVESNGSDSNNGVDAMFPDLQIKLVKEIIGTGGVLSSVSIKDTSEGYLSPEQWHEEMKKMKEAATGGSSSSSENKSIPDDTVLIDCRNHKEYEIGHFEGSIDPNTKTFEQFPRWVQENKSALKDKKILMYCTGGIRCEKASAYMRRELETVSETTTVKHLKGGIHKYLDKYGGDGFFSGSNFVFDRRVGVDADEHTQNRGKDSTGTGNGSANKRIVGHCLYCKKSHDQFTPDAVCTVCRELTLVCADCKPSLHKEYHCVDHQYLKNCYFSNLSRFTQEELNSQLHELETLFSKIAVGKRYKNLRRTLQRQVGRINHTLVAIKSGTMVGSNTLACRSCGDVKCDGRCWGVHGLKRKLALQKNPQDLDEQPKKAVRLSSNQRSGKVLQKQKDIEEIKRFDLQKPPNSHRCQETCIRCPPPFLRILSSSVKGKWVGKSIESVLKTEFHDFEDPDRMNALFRKSLVQLNGIPVNSEAALTKGVNATKAVSQDLPLKNMDIISRITHWHEPPVLVPEKITVQKLSLPNKVVEHLSIRKACNDANSDFSIYCIDKPSSVPVHPTGPYLQNSLTIMVEAQEGLETRSLLPCHRLDRCTSGLTLCCTNPAVARCIQAQMNHKEVEKIYVARVKGKFPSKLIDHPPCNEKEKSLILKAGEFLYEAPIGVVDIKKGLRAVIEGGKPAMSKFRLLGYDFTSNTSLVECQPLTGRQHQLRVHLKELGFPIHNDVLYCDQVENRQRILKADVIKAVTTAIGSKIEEKGFSTDQIEAAREMCSCCQGEVEVAFNSAQLLQSGAIIDLHARKYIISFTTNKTQKKKADAIIHDESLGKIECKIDVPAWAKNFVNTNAELDVAMAEWLNALS
;
A
#
# COMPACT_ATOMS: atom_id res chain seq x y z
N MET A 1 -26.79 16.81 -6.78
CA MET A 1 -26.12 15.71 -7.52
C MET A 1 -24.62 15.98 -7.46
N PRO A 2 -23.71 15.00 -7.63
CA PRO A 2 -22.28 15.29 -7.65
C PRO A 2 -21.93 16.14 -8.87
N HIS A 3 -21.27 17.28 -8.66
CA HIS A 3 -20.73 18.14 -9.72
C HIS A 3 -19.24 17.83 -9.89
N ILE A 4 -18.81 17.55 -11.12
CA ILE A 4 -17.44 17.13 -11.43
C ILE A 4 -16.78 18.13 -12.38
N ILE A 5 -15.55 18.53 -12.08
CA ILE A 5 -14.69 19.33 -12.96
C ILE A 5 -13.43 18.57 -13.34
N LEU A 6 -12.99 18.73 -14.59
CA LEU A 6 -11.66 18.34 -15.06
C LEU A 6 -10.92 19.59 -15.52
N PHE A 7 -9.66 19.75 -15.14
CA PHE A 7 -8.85 20.91 -15.49
C PHE A 7 -7.38 20.51 -15.66
N TYR A 8 -6.64 21.29 -16.43
CA TYR A 8 -5.19 21.25 -16.47
C TYR A 8 -4.66 22.63 -16.87
N LYS A 9 -3.43 22.92 -16.48
CA LYS A 9 -2.68 24.10 -16.90
C LYS A 9 -1.21 23.72 -16.90
N TYR A 10 -0.55 23.84 -18.04
CA TYR A 10 0.90 23.76 -18.11
C TYR A 10 1.47 25.11 -17.63
N ALA A 11 2.39 25.08 -16.67
CA ALA A 11 3.02 26.26 -16.06
C ALA A 11 4.38 25.88 -15.42
N PRO A 12 5.35 26.81 -15.35
CA PRO A 12 6.59 26.60 -14.60
C PRO A 12 6.28 26.37 -13.12
N LEU A 13 6.94 25.39 -12.52
CA LEU A 13 6.80 25.00 -11.11
C LEU A 13 8.20 24.66 -10.59
N SER A 14 8.42 24.73 -9.28
CA SER A 14 9.73 24.40 -8.72
C SER A 14 10.04 22.90 -8.84
N SER A 15 11.29 22.54 -9.11
CA SER A 15 11.80 21.18 -8.91
C SER A 15 12.09 20.85 -7.43
N ASP A 16 12.12 21.84 -6.53
CA ASP A 16 12.35 21.64 -5.09
C ASP A 16 11.10 21.06 -4.39
N ALA A 17 11.27 19.88 -3.78
CA ALA A 17 10.20 19.18 -3.08
C ALA A 17 9.59 19.96 -1.89
N ASN A 18 10.39 20.78 -1.21
CA ASN A 18 9.97 21.56 -0.04
C ASN A 18 9.14 22.78 -0.48
N ILE A 19 9.60 23.49 -1.51
CA ILE A 19 8.86 24.62 -2.09
C ILE A 19 7.54 24.11 -2.69
N MET A 20 7.56 22.99 -3.41
CA MET A 20 6.35 22.35 -3.95
C MET A 20 5.39 21.83 -2.88
N ALA A 21 5.85 21.50 -1.67
CA ALA A 21 4.99 21.13 -0.56
C ALA A 21 4.09 22.30 -0.11
N LEU A 22 4.54 23.56 -0.25
CA LEU A 22 3.73 24.75 0.03
C LEU A 22 2.49 24.81 -0.87
N TYR A 23 2.68 24.65 -2.20
CA TYR A 23 1.58 24.66 -3.16
C TYR A 23 0.68 23.43 -3.05
N GLN A 24 1.27 22.24 -2.83
CA GLN A 24 0.52 21.03 -2.55
C GLN A 24 -0.40 21.21 -1.33
N LYS A 25 0.11 21.85 -0.26
CA LYS A 25 -0.66 22.16 0.95
C LYS A 25 -1.72 23.23 0.70
N ALA A 26 -1.43 24.29 -0.06
CA ALA A 26 -2.40 25.32 -0.43
C ALA A 26 -3.63 24.71 -1.15
N LEU A 27 -3.39 23.88 -2.17
CA LEU A 27 -4.44 23.15 -2.88
C LEU A 27 -5.20 22.18 -1.97
N ALA A 28 -4.51 21.51 -1.04
CA ALA A 28 -5.15 20.55 -0.12
C ALA A 28 -6.04 21.25 0.91
N ASP A 29 -5.58 22.38 1.45
CA ASP A 29 -6.33 23.21 2.39
C ASP A 29 -7.58 23.76 1.69
N LEU A 30 -7.45 24.32 0.48
CA LEU A 30 -8.58 24.81 -0.33
C LEU A 30 -9.63 23.72 -0.59
N CYS A 31 -9.21 22.55 -1.11
CA CYS A 31 -10.13 21.45 -1.40
C CYS A 31 -10.88 20.97 -0.16
N LYS A 32 -10.20 20.86 1.00
CA LYS A 32 -10.82 20.49 2.27
C LYS A 32 -11.81 21.56 2.74
N SER A 33 -11.44 22.84 2.70
CA SER A 33 -12.31 23.95 3.09
C SER A 33 -13.58 24.03 2.23
N LEU A 34 -13.54 23.50 1.01
CA LEU A 34 -14.66 23.40 0.06
C LEU A 34 -15.29 21.99 -0.03
N ASN A 35 -14.99 21.06 0.90
CA ASN A 35 -15.54 19.70 0.92
C ASN A 35 -15.36 18.90 -0.40
N LEU A 36 -14.30 19.16 -1.16
CA LEU A 36 -14.04 18.52 -2.45
C LEU A 36 -13.20 17.25 -2.30
N THR A 37 -13.57 16.22 -3.06
CA THR A 37 -12.76 14.99 -3.22
C THR A 37 -12.33 14.81 -4.68
N GLY A 38 -11.41 13.87 -4.94
CA GLY A 38 -10.86 13.65 -6.29
C GLY A 38 -9.35 13.57 -6.29
N ARG A 39 -8.73 13.96 -7.41
CA ARG A 39 -7.28 13.87 -7.62
C ARG A 39 -6.72 15.10 -8.31
N ILE A 40 -5.61 15.62 -7.79
CA ILE A 40 -4.79 16.63 -8.47
C ILE A 40 -3.36 16.07 -8.59
N LEU A 41 -2.76 16.24 -9.76
CA LEU A 41 -1.36 16.00 -10.05
C LEU A 41 -0.67 17.36 -10.20
N VAL A 42 0.48 17.52 -9.56
CA VAL A 42 1.28 18.74 -9.57
C VAL A 42 2.69 18.38 -10.03
N GLY A 43 3.13 18.97 -11.13
CA GLY A 43 4.44 18.71 -11.73
C GLY A 43 5.59 19.31 -10.94
N MET A 44 6.62 18.52 -10.66
CA MET A 44 7.90 19.00 -10.09
C MET A 44 8.90 19.20 -11.22
N SER A 45 8.83 20.33 -11.92
CA SER A 45 9.74 20.64 -13.03
C SER A 45 9.78 22.13 -13.35
N ASP A 46 10.99 22.67 -13.30
CA ASP A 46 11.30 24.03 -13.73
C ASP A 46 11.07 24.22 -15.26
N ASP A 47 11.15 23.12 -16.03
CA ASP A 47 10.79 23.01 -17.46
C ASP A 47 9.27 22.93 -17.71
N ALA A 48 8.48 23.21 -16.68
CA ALA A 48 7.07 23.61 -16.74
C ALA A 48 6.07 22.48 -17.04
N GLU A 49 5.87 21.62 -16.04
CA GLU A 49 4.85 20.56 -16.05
C GLU A 49 3.48 20.98 -15.49
N GLY A 50 3.36 22.06 -14.71
CA GLY A 50 2.06 22.59 -14.26
C GLY A 50 1.17 21.63 -13.42
N ILE A 51 -0.15 21.71 -13.61
CA ILE A 51 -1.18 21.00 -12.83
C ILE A 51 -2.20 20.28 -13.71
N ASN A 52 -2.75 19.15 -13.22
CA ASN A 52 -3.79 18.35 -13.87
C ASN A 52 -4.72 17.75 -12.81
N GLY A 53 -6.03 18.00 -12.90
CA GLY A 53 -6.98 17.62 -11.86
C GLY A 53 -8.32 17.08 -12.35
N THR A 54 -8.95 16.30 -11.47
CA THR A 54 -10.36 15.92 -11.54
C THR A 54 -10.92 15.98 -10.12
N LEU A 55 -11.87 16.88 -9.86
CA LEU A 55 -12.47 17.08 -8.55
C LEU A 55 -13.99 16.93 -8.61
N ALA A 56 -14.59 16.57 -7.49
CA ALA A 56 -16.02 16.45 -7.32
C ALA A 56 -16.49 17.09 -6.00
N GLY A 57 -17.66 17.73 -6.03
CA GLY A 57 -18.33 18.31 -4.86
C GLY A 57 -19.83 18.08 -4.90
N ASN A 58 -20.48 18.00 -3.73
CA ASN A 58 -21.94 17.80 -3.65
C ASN A 58 -22.71 19.09 -3.97
N GLU A 59 -22.08 20.26 -3.80
CA GLU A 59 -22.64 21.58 -4.14
C GLU A 59 -21.90 22.19 -5.32
N LYS A 60 -22.61 22.63 -6.37
CA LYS A 60 -22.02 23.36 -7.52
C LYS A 60 -21.18 24.55 -7.07
N LYS A 61 -21.64 25.24 -6.01
CA LYS A 61 -21.02 26.45 -5.43
C LYS A 61 -19.65 26.19 -4.80
N ASP A 62 -19.46 25.03 -4.18
CA ASP A 62 -18.16 24.63 -3.62
C ASP A 62 -17.16 24.30 -4.73
N VAL A 63 -17.63 23.68 -5.81
CA VAL A 63 -16.81 23.42 -7.00
C VAL A 63 -16.47 24.72 -7.75
N TRP A 64 -17.43 25.65 -7.88
CA TRP A 64 -17.19 26.97 -8.50
C TRP A 64 -16.23 27.85 -7.69
N ALA A 65 -16.30 27.80 -6.35
CA ALA A 65 -15.33 28.49 -5.49
C ALA A 65 -13.89 27.99 -5.71
N PHE A 66 -13.70 26.70 -6.01
CA PHE A 66 -12.39 26.17 -6.41
C PHE A 66 -11.95 26.68 -7.79
N CYS A 67 -12.88 26.82 -8.74
CA CYS A 67 -12.60 27.44 -10.03
C CYS A 67 -12.16 28.91 -9.85
N ARG A 68 -12.94 29.73 -9.12
CA ARG A 68 -12.58 31.12 -8.76
C ARG A 68 -11.19 31.24 -8.12
N ALA A 69 -10.86 30.32 -7.21
CA ALA A 69 -9.54 30.29 -6.57
C ALA A 69 -8.39 30.14 -7.58
N LEU A 70 -8.57 29.29 -8.61
CA LEU A 70 -7.58 29.05 -9.67
C LEU A 70 -7.66 30.04 -10.83
N LEU A 71 -8.78 30.72 -11.08
CA LEU A 71 -8.88 31.82 -12.05
C LEU A 71 -8.12 33.07 -11.62
N GLY A 72 -7.76 33.16 -10.34
CA GLY A 72 -6.94 34.25 -9.82
C GLY A 72 -7.74 35.44 -9.30
N LYS A 73 -7.04 36.30 -8.56
CA LYS A 73 -7.65 37.47 -7.90
C LYS A 73 -8.05 38.55 -8.89
N GLU A 74 -7.21 38.78 -9.91
CA GLU A 74 -7.44 39.81 -10.91
C GLU A 74 -8.65 39.48 -11.79
N TRP A 75 -8.77 38.23 -12.27
CA TRP A 75 -9.95 37.78 -13.02
C TRP A 75 -11.25 37.96 -12.21
N CYS A 76 -11.24 37.62 -10.92
CA CYS A 76 -12.41 37.83 -10.06
C CYS A 76 -12.76 39.32 -9.90
N LEU A 77 -11.79 40.22 -9.85
CA LEU A 77 -12.05 41.66 -9.75
C LEU A 77 -12.59 42.25 -11.06
N GLN A 78 -12.16 41.72 -12.21
CA GLN A 78 -12.63 42.16 -13.53
C GLN A 78 -14.03 41.63 -13.88
N ASN A 79 -14.45 40.51 -13.28
CA ASN A 79 -15.74 39.85 -13.55
C ASN A 79 -16.63 39.80 -12.29
N PRO A 80 -17.08 40.96 -11.75
CA PRO A 80 -17.85 41.01 -10.50
C PRO A 80 -19.19 40.26 -10.59
N GLU A 81 -19.84 40.25 -11.75
CA GLU A 81 -21.12 39.58 -11.97
C GLU A 81 -21.01 38.05 -11.86
N GLU A 82 -19.89 37.46 -12.29
CA GLU A 82 -19.61 36.01 -12.12
C GLU A 82 -19.19 35.62 -10.69
N ASN A 83 -18.90 36.60 -9.81
CA ASN A 83 -18.80 36.35 -8.36
C ASN A 83 -20.18 36.30 -7.68
N ASP A 84 -21.20 36.92 -8.28
CA ASP A 84 -22.56 37.04 -7.73
C ASP A 84 -23.59 36.11 -8.38
N ASP A 85 -23.25 35.39 -9.47
CA ASP A 85 -24.08 34.28 -9.99
C ASP A 85 -24.07 33.07 -9.03
N ASP A 86 -24.79 33.26 -7.93
CA ASP A 86 -25.02 32.31 -6.87
C ASP A 86 -26.08 31.25 -7.27
N GLY A 87 -26.34 31.09 -8.58
CA GLY A 87 -27.22 30.07 -9.17
C GLY A 87 -28.65 30.13 -8.63
N GLY A 88 -29.49 30.93 -9.27
CA GLY A 88 -30.82 31.29 -8.80
C GLY A 88 -31.67 30.13 -8.26
N ASP A 89 -31.92 30.14 -6.95
CA ASP A 89 -33.03 29.42 -6.33
C ASP A 89 -33.81 30.39 -5.42
N SER A 90 -35.06 30.63 -5.82
CA SER A 90 -35.93 31.71 -5.34
C SER A 90 -36.72 31.29 -4.10
N ASN A 91 -36.02 30.96 -3.01
CA ASN A 91 -36.63 30.83 -1.69
C ASN A 91 -35.77 31.53 -0.62
N GLY A 92 -36.36 32.54 0.01
CA GLY A 92 -35.69 33.39 1.00
C GLY A 92 -35.71 32.77 2.40
N ILE A 93 -34.58 32.17 2.81
CA ILE A 93 -34.29 31.87 4.22
C ILE A 93 -32.89 32.38 4.56
N ASN A 94 -32.76 33.00 5.73
CA ASN A 94 -31.63 33.82 6.16
C ASN A 94 -30.38 33.01 6.61
N ILE A 95 -29.93 32.07 5.77
CA ILE A 95 -28.75 31.22 5.98
C ILE A 95 -27.61 31.58 4.99
N LYS A 96 -27.92 32.33 3.92
CA LYS A 96 -27.02 32.54 2.76
C LYS A 96 -25.66 33.21 3.11
N ASN A 97 -25.58 34.05 4.15
CA ASN A 97 -24.37 34.84 4.44
C ASN A 97 -23.18 34.02 4.99
N SER A 98 -23.41 32.97 5.80
CA SER A 98 -22.30 32.22 6.44
C SER A 98 -21.58 31.29 5.45
N CYS A 99 -22.33 30.63 4.57
CA CYS A 99 -21.77 29.73 3.55
C CYS A 99 -20.99 30.49 2.47
N ARG A 100 -21.43 31.69 2.07
CA ARG A 100 -20.68 32.58 1.17
C ARG A 100 -19.35 33.00 1.81
N HIS A 101 -19.40 33.53 3.03
CA HIS A 101 -18.21 33.91 3.80
C HIS A 101 -17.18 32.77 3.94
N ARG A 102 -17.61 31.51 4.17
CA ARG A 102 -16.69 30.36 4.19
C ARG A 102 -15.90 30.20 2.88
N ARG A 103 -16.57 30.34 1.72
CA ARG A 103 -15.95 30.16 0.39
C ARG A 103 -14.97 31.26 0.08
N ASP A 104 -15.38 32.52 0.28
CA ASP A 104 -14.53 33.67 -0.01
C ASP A 104 -13.27 33.67 0.90
N VAL A 105 -13.40 33.35 2.19
CA VAL A 105 -12.25 33.17 3.10
C VAL A 105 -11.32 32.02 2.65
N ALA A 106 -11.86 30.93 2.11
CA ALA A 106 -11.05 29.82 1.60
C ALA A 106 -10.26 30.22 0.33
N ILE A 107 -10.87 31.04 -0.54
CA ILE A 107 -10.25 31.60 -1.74
C ILE A 107 -9.13 32.58 -1.36
N GLU A 108 -9.37 33.52 -0.45
CA GLU A 108 -8.37 34.50 0.00
C GLU A 108 -7.13 33.81 0.62
N ILE A 109 -7.34 32.84 1.52
CA ILE A 109 -6.26 32.03 2.11
C ILE A 109 -5.49 31.25 1.04
N PHE A 110 -6.16 30.80 -0.03
CA PHE A 110 -5.49 30.12 -1.14
C PHE A 110 -4.63 31.08 -1.97
N TRP A 111 -5.11 32.28 -2.27
CA TRP A 111 -4.33 33.30 -2.98
C TRP A 111 -3.09 33.73 -2.19
N GLU A 112 -3.22 33.97 -0.88
CA GLU A 112 -2.09 34.31 0.00
C GLU A 112 -1.01 33.21 -0.04
N LYS A 113 -1.40 31.94 0.15
CA LYS A 113 -0.47 30.80 0.12
C LYS A 113 0.12 30.54 -1.26
N SER A 114 -0.64 30.77 -2.32
CA SER A 114 -0.17 30.60 -3.70
C SER A 114 0.82 31.69 -4.10
N LEU A 115 0.62 32.93 -3.63
CA LEU A 115 1.58 34.01 -3.78
C LEU A 115 2.87 33.76 -2.98
N ALA A 116 2.75 33.26 -1.75
CA ALA A 116 3.92 32.88 -0.94
C ALA A 116 4.74 31.76 -1.61
N PHE A 117 4.06 30.74 -2.17
CA PHE A 117 4.70 29.70 -2.99
C PHE A 117 5.38 30.28 -4.23
N ALA A 118 4.67 31.09 -5.03
CA ALA A 118 5.19 31.68 -6.27
C ALA A 118 6.43 32.55 -6.01
N THR A 119 6.40 33.33 -4.92
CA THR A 119 7.54 34.14 -4.45
C THR A 119 8.73 33.26 -4.06
N ALA A 120 8.50 32.20 -3.29
CA ALA A 120 9.56 31.27 -2.86
C ALA A 120 10.18 30.48 -4.02
N ALA A 121 9.37 30.12 -5.02
CA ALA A 121 9.80 29.44 -6.25
C ALA A 121 10.37 30.40 -7.33
N ASN A 122 10.25 31.72 -7.15
CA ASN A 122 10.61 32.74 -8.15
C ASN A 122 9.92 32.52 -9.52
N ILE A 123 8.62 32.27 -9.50
CA ILE A 123 7.74 32.04 -10.66
C ILE A 123 6.48 32.92 -10.56
N PRO A 124 5.74 33.16 -11.67
CA PRO A 124 4.40 33.73 -11.58
C PRO A 124 3.43 32.84 -10.79
N VAL A 125 2.36 33.43 -10.27
CA VAL A 125 1.26 32.68 -9.64
C VAL A 125 0.62 31.77 -10.70
N VAL A 126 0.32 30.52 -10.31
CA VAL A 126 -0.24 29.52 -11.22
C VAL A 126 -1.76 29.67 -11.25
N GLU A 127 -2.22 30.36 -12.29
CA GLU A 127 -3.63 30.65 -12.57
C GLU A 127 -4.09 29.93 -13.85
N ILE A 128 -5.39 29.69 -13.95
CA ILE A 128 -6.06 29.14 -15.15
C ILE A 128 -6.66 30.31 -15.92
N ASP A 129 -6.44 30.34 -17.24
CA ASP A 129 -6.67 31.55 -18.05
C ASP A 129 -8.16 31.89 -18.21
N THR A 130 -9.03 30.89 -18.31
CA THR A 130 -10.46 31.08 -18.63
C THR A 130 -11.37 30.09 -17.90
N PRO A 131 -12.63 30.46 -17.57
CA PRO A 131 -13.63 29.53 -17.04
C PRO A 131 -13.85 28.30 -17.94
N GLU A 132 -13.69 28.45 -19.25
CA GLU A 132 -13.82 27.38 -20.23
C GLU A 132 -12.79 26.26 -20.03
N ASP A 133 -11.64 26.54 -19.43
CA ASP A 133 -10.62 25.52 -19.16
C ASP A 133 -11.01 24.55 -18.04
N PHE A 134 -12.08 24.84 -17.30
CA PHE A 134 -12.78 23.88 -16.45
C PHE A 134 -13.83 23.13 -17.29
N LYS A 135 -13.61 21.83 -17.48
CA LYS A 135 -14.51 20.93 -18.21
C LYS A 135 -15.52 20.36 -17.20
N TRP A 136 -16.77 20.82 -17.25
CA TRP A 136 -17.84 20.44 -16.33
C TRP A 136 -18.54 19.16 -16.77
N SER A 137 -18.83 18.28 -15.82
CA SER A 137 -19.53 17.02 -16.07
C SER A 137 -20.60 16.80 -15.01
N ASN A 138 -21.87 16.84 -15.43
CA ASN A 138 -23.01 16.54 -14.58
C ASN A 138 -23.29 15.03 -14.56
N VAL A 139 -24.03 14.58 -13.55
CA VAL A 139 -24.46 13.18 -13.41
C VAL A 139 -25.97 13.17 -13.20
N GLU A 140 -26.72 12.74 -14.21
CA GLU A 140 -28.14 12.42 -14.07
C GLU A 140 -28.32 10.91 -13.91
N SER A 141 -29.23 10.49 -13.02
CA SER A 141 -29.40 9.09 -12.66
C SER A 141 -30.38 8.38 -13.57
N ASN A 142 -29.89 7.85 -14.69
CA ASN A 142 -30.61 6.88 -15.52
C ASN A 142 -30.76 5.52 -14.79
N GLY A 143 -31.73 5.41 -13.89
CA GLY A 143 -32.30 4.13 -13.42
C GLY A 143 -31.94 3.65 -12.01
N SER A 144 -32.98 3.41 -11.19
CA SER A 144 -33.06 2.58 -9.97
C SER A 144 -32.20 2.87 -8.72
N ASP A 145 -30.99 3.45 -8.79
CA ASP A 145 -30.13 3.63 -7.60
C ASP A 145 -29.86 5.11 -7.26
N SER A 146 -30.86 5.77 -6.66
CA SER A 146 -30.85 7.19 -6.29
C SER A 146 -29.99 7.55 -5.06
N ASN A 147 -28.93 6.78 -4.76
CA ASN A 147 -28.09 6.91 -3.55
C ASN A 147 -26.61 7.25 -3.81
N ASN A 148 -26.19 7.44 -5.07
CA ASN A 148 -24.79 7.64 -5.43
C ASN A 148 -24.35 9.12 -5.33
N GLY A 149 -23.96 9.56 -4.12
CA GLY A 149 -23.29 10.85 -3.88
C GLY A 149 -21.78 10.83 -4.19
N VAL A 150 -21.08 11.96 -3.98
CA VAL A 150 -19.64 12.11 -4.28
C VAL A 150 -18.76 11.02 -3.67
N ASP A 151 -19.02 10.60 -2.42
CA ASP A 151 -18.35 9.49 -1.71
C ASP A 151 -18.29 8.20 -2.58
N ALA A 152 -19.30 7.98 -3.42
CA ALA A 152 -19.43 6.79 -4.25
C ALA A 152 -18.59 6.87 -5.54
N MET A 153 -18.03 8.02 -5.90
CA MET A 153 -17.24 8.24 -7.12
C MET A 153 -15.77 8.48 -6.78
N PHE A 154 -15.50 9.40 -5.87
CA PHE A 154 -14.15 9.74 -5.38
C PHE A 154 -14.13 9.65 -3.84
N PRO A 155 -13.69 8.52 -3.25
CA PRO A 155 -13.79 8.29 -1.81
C PRO A 155 -12.77 9.08 -0.98
N ASP A 156 -11.70 9.57 -1.60
CA ASP A 156 -10.61 10.31 -0.96
C ASP A 156 -10.19 11.51 -1.84
N LEU A 157 -9.61 12.54 -1.22
CA LEU A 157 -8.84 13.57 -1.92
C LEU A 157 -7.36 13.13 -2.04
N GLN A 158 -6.80 13.17 -3.25
CA GLN A 158 -5.41 12.79 -3.53
C GLN A 158 -4.67 13.84 -4.34
N ILE A 159 -3.88 14.69 -3.68
CA ILE A 159 -2.97 15.63 -4.36
C ILE A 159 -1.56 15.02 -4.37
N LYS A 160 -0.97 14.84 -5.55
CA LYS A 160 0.32 14.16 -5.72
C LYS A 160 1.31 15.01 -6.49
N LEU A 161 2.48 15.21 -5.91
CA LEU A 161 3.67 15.64 -6.63
C LEU A 161 4.10 14.52 -7.59
N VAL A 162 4.36 14.87 -8.86
CA VAL A 162 4.73 13.95 -9.94
C VAL A 162 5.82 14.57 -10.81
N LYS A 163 6.60 13.73 -11.51
CA LYS A 163 7.58 14.22 -12.50
C LYS A 163 6.93 14.76 -13.77
N GLU A 164 5.76 14.23 -14.14
CA GLU A 164 5.01 14.68 -15.31
C GLU A 164 3.52 14.65 -14.98
N ILE A 165 2.74 15.66 -15.38
CA ILE A 165 1.27 15.67 -15.16
C ILE A 165 0.51 14.68 -16.07
N ILE A 166 1.20 14.14 -17.08
CA ILE A 166 0.86 12.93 -17.82
C ILE A 166 2.11 12.06 -17.84
N GLY A 167 2.01 10.79 -17.46
CA GLY A 167 3.13 9.86 -17.63
C GLY A 167 3.43 9.61 -19.11
N THR A 168 4.56 10.12 -19.60
CA THR A 168 5.08 9.85 -20.96
C THR A 168 6.28 8.92 -20.95
N GLY A 169 6.71 8.50 -19.76
CA GLY A 169 7.88 7.65 -19.54
C GLY A 169 9.19 8.42 -19.64
N GLY A 170 9.14 9.76 -19.59
CA GLY A 170 10.28 10.65 -19.88
C GLY A 170 10.64 10.76 -21.36
N VAL A 171 9.80 10.24 -22.28
CA VAL A 171 10.06 10.33 -23.73
C VAL A 171 9.67 11.72 -24.27
N LEU A 172 8.63 12.32 -23.71
CA LEU A 172 8.13 13.65 -24.10
C LEU A 172 8.46 14.76 -23.09
N SER A 173 9.39 14.52 -22.15
CA SER A 173 9.85 15.56 -21.22
C SER A 173 10.80 16.58 -21.86
N SER A 174 11.16 16.39 -23.13
CA SER A 174 11.96 17.31 -23.95
C SER A 174 11.11 18.28 -24.79
N VAL A 175 9.80 18.33 -24.57
CA VAL A 175 8.84 19.17 -25.30
C VAL A 175 8.42 20.31 -24.38
N SER A 176 8.71 21.55 -24.76
CA SER A 176 8.40 22.74 -23.95
C SER A 176 6.94 23.15 -24.12
N ILE A 177 6.36 23.82 -23.12
CA ILE A 177 5.03 24.47 -23.25
C ILE A 177 5.00 25.45 -24.44
N LYS A 178 6.11 26.15 -24.69
CA LYS A 178 6.19 27.10 -25.82
C LYS A 178 5.84 26.40 -27.13
N ASP A 179 6.33 25.17 -27.30
CA ASP A 179 6.09 24.32 -28.45
C ASP A 179 4.63 23.82 -28.53
N THR A 180 3.87 23.78 -27.42
CA THR A 180 2.47 23.29 -27.41
C THR A 180 1.42 24.36 -27.73
N SER A 181 1.82 25.63 -27.86
CA SER A 181 0.91 26.77 -28.01
C SER A 181 0.24 26.93 -29.40
N GLU A 182 0.51 26.02 -30.34
CA GLU A 182 0.05 26.11 -31.73
C GLU A 182 -0.73 24.87 -32.18
N GLY A 183 -1.57 25.04 -33.21
CA GLY A 183 -2.32 23.95 -33.85
C GLY A 183 -3.70 23.69 -33.27
N TYR A 184 -4.21 24.52 -32.35
CA TYR A 184 -5.57 24.37 -31.83
C TYR A 184 -6.63 24.54 -32.92
N LEU A 185 -7.64 23.67 -32.88
CA LEU A 185 -8.94 23.84 -33.53
C LEU A 185 -10.00 23.95 -32.45
N SER A 186 -10.83 24.98 -32.52
CA SER A 186 -12.05 25.06 -31.70
C SER A 186 -13.03 23.92 -32.06
N PRO A 187 -13.98 23.55 -31.19
CA PRO A 187 -14.98 22.53 -31.52
C PRO A 187 -15.71 22.75 -32.85
N GLU A 188 -15.93 24.01 -33.22
CA GLU A 188 -16.58 24.43 -34.47
C GLU A 188 -15.68 24.22 -35.68
N GLN A 189 -14.43 24.66 -35.60
CA GLN A 189 -13.44 24.44 -36.65
C GLN A 189 -13.20 22.94 -36.85
N TRP A 190 -13.13 22.18 -35.75
CA TRP A 190 -13.03 20.72 -35.79
C TRP A 190 -14.25 20.06 -36.45
N HIS A 191 -15.47 20.49 -36.10
CA HIS A 191 -16.70 19.99 -36.72
C HIS A 191 -16.71 20.24 -38.24
N GLU A 192 -16.27 21.42 -38.66
CA GLU A 192 -16.17 21.78 -40.09
C GLU A 192 -15.08 20.99 -40.83
N GLU A 193 -13.95 20.68 -40.19
CA GLU A 193 -12.95 19.76 -40.75
C GLU A 193 -13.49 18.33 -40.89
N MET A 194 -14.17 17.80 -39.87
CA MET A 194 -14.83 16.48 -39.93
C MET A 194 -15.89 16.42 -41.03
N LYS A 195 -16.64 17.51 -41.24
CA LYS A 195 -17.62 17.64 -42.31
C LYS A 195 -16.96 17.57 -43.69
N LYS A 196 -15.89 18.35 -43.92
CA LYS A 196 -15.10 18.30 -45.17
C LYS A 196 -14.53 16.91 -45.45
N MET A 197 -14.02 16.22 -44.42
CA MET A 197 -13.51 14.85 -44.55
C MET A 197 -14.61 13.88 -44.99
N LYS A 198 -15.83 14.02 -44.44
CA LYS A 198 -16.98 13.19 -44.82
C LYS A 198 -17.47 13.50 -46.24
N GLU A 199 -17.57 14.77 -46.61
CA GLU A 199 -17.99 15.21 -47.95
C GLU A 199 -17.02 14.69 -49.03
N ALA A 200 -15.71 14.81 -48.80
CA ALA A 200 -14.68 14.25 -49.67
C ALA A 200 -14.79 12.71 -49.82
N ALA A 201 -15.09 11.98 -48.74
CA ALA A 201 -15.31 10.53 -48.77
C ALA A 201 -16.62 10.11 -49.47
N THR A 202 -17.55 11.04 -49.71
CA THR A 202 -18.80 10.80 -50.46
C THR A 202 -18.76 11.23 -51.94
N GLY A 203 -17.76 12.01 -52.36
CA GLY A 203 -17.62 12.46 -53.75
C GLY A 203 -17.08 11.42 -54.74
N GLY A 204 -16.59 10.27 -54.26
CA GLY A 204 -16.10 9.16 -55.08
C GLY A 204 -17.20 8.17 -55.48
N SER A 205 -17.24 7.79 -56.77
CA SER A 205 -18.31 6.99 -57.39
C SER A 205 -18.64 5.66 -56.70
N SER A 206 -19.88 5.25 -56.89
CA SER A 206 -20.50 4.02 -56.40
C SER A 206 -19.84 2.73 -56.93
N SER A 207 -19.12 2.02 -56.06
CA SER A 207 -18.94 0.57 -56.14
C SER A 207 -18.82 -0.03 -54.73
N SER A 208 -19.42 -1.20 -54.53
CA SER A 208 -19.60 -1.84 -53.22
C SER A 208 -18.41 -2.68 -52.77
N SER A 209 -17.66 -2.21 -51.76
CA SER A 209 -16.83 -3.04 -50.87
C SER A 209 -16.43 -2.28 -49.60
N GLU A 210 -16.36 -2.99 -48.48
CA GLU A 210 -16.07 -2.43 -47.15
C GLU A 210 -14.57 -2.10 -46.99
N ASN A 211 -14.19 -0.87 -47.33
CA ASN A 211 -13.07 -0.11 -46.75
C ASN A 211 -12.96 1.26 -47.46
N LYS A 212 -13.78 2.23 -47.05
CA LYS A 212 -13.65 3.61 -47.56
C LYS A 212 -12.53 4.32 -46.80
N SER A 213 -11.42 4.57 -47.50
CA SER A 213 -10.33 5.41 -46.99
C SER A 213 -10.81 6.86 -46.84
N ILE A 214 -10.32 7.48 -45.76
CA ILE A 214 -10.36 8.93 -45.53
C ILE A 214 -9.69 9.64 -46.73
N PRO A 215 -10.08 10.87 -47.12
CA PRO A 215 -9.37 11.62 -48.16
C PRO A 215 -7.86 11.60 -47.93
N ASP A 216 -7.12 11.27 -48.99
CA ASP A 216 -5.72 10.82 -48.94
C ASP A 216 -4.81 11.73 -48.11
N ASP A 217 -5.08 13.05 -48.11
CA ASP A 217 -4.23 14.07 -47.49
C ASP A 217 -4.57 14.46 -46.04
N THR A 218 -5.62 13.93 -45.42
CA THR A 218 -5.98 14.25 -44.02
C THR A 218 -6.07 13.01 -43.15
N VAL A 219 -5.30 12.98 -42.06
CA VAL A 219 -5.21 11.84 -41.13
C VAL A 219 -5.73 12.25 -39.76
N LEU A 220 -6.73 11.51 -39.25
CA LEU A 220 -7.30 11.72 -37.92
C LEU A 220 -6.74 10.69 -36.94
N ILE A 221 -6.23 11.11 -35.78
CA ILE A 221 -5.52 10.24 -34.82
C ILE A 221 -6.11 10.37 -33.41
N ASP A 222 -6.51 9.23 -32.85
CA ASP A 222 -6.90 9.14 -31.45
C ASP A 222 -5.65 9.04 -30.55
N CYS A 223 -5.38 10.07 -29.73
CA CYS A 223 -4.23 10.09 -28.84
C CYS A 223 -4.50 9.36 -27.50
N ARG A 224 -5.58 8.58 -27.42
CA ARG A 224 -5.96 7.82 -26.23
C ARG A 224 -5.43 6.39 -26.27
N ASN A 225 -5.62 5.65 -25.17
CA ASN A 225 -5.30 4.22 -25.14
C ASN A 225 -6.42 3.43 -25.84
N HIS A 226 -6.11 2.27 -26.43
CA HIS A 226 -7.02 1.41 -27.22
C HIS A 226 -8.43 1.25 -26.59
N LYS A 227 -8.50 0.91 -25.30
CA LYS A 227 -9.76 0.74 -24.55
C LYS A 227 -10.68 1.98 -24.53
N GLU A 228 -10.12 3.18 -24.73
CA GLU A 228 -10.86 4.44 -24.76
C GLU A 228 -11.46 4.67 -26.16
N TYR A 229 -10.77 4.20 -27.20
CA TYR A 229 -11.25 4.14 -28.58
C TYR A 229 -12.34 3.05 -28.75
N GLU A 230 -12.15 1.87 -28.14
CA GLU A 230 -13.09 0.73 -28.23
C GLU A 230 -14.54 1.09 -27.91
N ILE A 231 -14.79 2.04 -26.99
CA ILE A 231 -16.15 2.39 -26.54
C ILE A 231 -16.72 3.64 -27.21
N GLY A 232 -15.88 4.47 -27.82
CA GLY A 232 -16.33 5.65 -28.56
C GLY A 232 -15.16 6.45 -29.15
N HIS A 233 -15.30 6.92 -30.39
CA HIS A 233 -14.26 7.61 -31.17
C HIS A 233 -14.89 8.49 -32.26
N PHE A 234 -14.10 9.38 -32.88
CA PHE A 234 -14.54 10.10 -34.08
C PHE A 234 -14.53 9.17 -35.29
N GLU A 235 -15.56 9.25 -36.14
CA GLU A 235 -15.67 8.40 -37.33
C GLU A 235 -14.48 8.64 -38.29
N GLY A 236 -13.78 7.57 -38.68
CA GLY A 236 -12.57 7.66 -39.51
C GLY A 236 -11.29 8.03 -38.77
N SER A 237 -11.24 7.88 -37.44
CA SER A 237 -9.98 8.05 -36.69
C SER A 237 -9.12 6.79 -36.69
N ILE A 238 -7.80 6.96 -36.72
CA ILE A 238 -6.81 5.91 -36.52
C ILE A 238 -6.65 5.68 -35.02
N ASP A 239 -6.71 4.41 -34.61
CA ASP A 239 -6.30 3.93 -33.29
C ASP A 239 -4.82 3.50 -33.31
N PRO A 240 -3.92 4.17 -32.57
CA PRO A 240 -2.54 3.74 -32.38
C PRO A 240 -2.36 2.42 -31.62
N ASN A 241 -3.44 1.82 -31.09
CA ASN A 241 -3.46 0.60 -30.28
C ASN A 241 -2.50 0.66 -29.07
N THR A 242 -2.38 1.84 -28.46
CA THR A 242 -1.51 2.05 -27.30
C THR A 242 -2.19 1.59 -26.01
N LYS A 243 -1.43 1.01 -25.08
CA LYS A 243 -1.93 0.62 -23.74
C LYS A 243 -1.55 1.61 -22.65
N THR A 244 -0.46 2.33 -22.88
CA THR A 244 -0.01 3.48 -22.11
C THR A 244 0.43 4.55 -23.10
N PHE A 245 0.15 5.83 -22.79
CA PHE A 245 0.50 6.97 -23.65
C PHE A 245 2.01 7.07 -23.93
N GLU A 246 2.86 6.52 -23.04
CA GLU A 246 4.31 6.32 -23.24
C GLU A 246 4.66 5.56 -24.55
N GLN A 247 3.72 4.83 -25.14
CA GLN A 247 3.90 4.07 -26.39
C GLN A 247 3.60 4.92 -27.64
N PHE A 248 2.90 6.04 -27.51
CA PHE A 248 2.50 6.90 -28.63
C PHE A 248 3.72 7.44 -29.42
N PRO A 249 4.81 7.94 -28.80
CA PRO A 249 5.97 8.43 -29.54
C PRO A 249 6.59 7.36 -30.44
N ARG A 250 6.64 6.11 -29.97
CA ARG A 250 7.12 4.97 -30.76
C ARG A 250 6.23 4.70 -31.97
N TRP A 251 4.90 4.73 -31.78
CA TRP A 251 3.96 4.55 -32.89
C TRP A 251 4.14 5.64 -33.96
N VAL A 252 4.38 6.90 -33.57
CA VAL A 252 4.71 7.98 -34.51
C VAL A 252 5.99 7.66 -35.30
N GLN A 253 7.07 7.24 -34.64
CA GLN A 253 8.31 6.84 -35.33
C GLN A 253 8.09 5.71 -36.34
N GLU A 254 7.33 4.68 -35.96
CA GLU A 254 7.02 3.52 -36.81
C GLU A 254 6.12 3.88 -38.01
N ASN A 255 5.41 5.02 -37.98
CA ASN A 255 4.48 5.46 -39.03
C ASN A 255 4.89 6.78 -39.73
N LYS A 256 6.10 7.32 -39.46
CA LYS A 256 6.58 8.61 -40.01
C LYS A 256 6.37 8.77 -41.51
N SER A 257 6.64 7.73 -42.30
CA SER A 257 6.49 7.75 -43.76
C SER A 257 5.04 7.85 -44.23
N ALA A 258 4.09 7.25 -43.51
CA ALA A 258 2.66 7.31 -43.82
C ALA A 258 2.00 8.64 -43.36
N LEU A 259 2.64 9.33 -42.41
CA LEU A 259 2.21 10.63 -41.88
C LEU A 259 2.82 11.83 -42.63
N LYS A 260 3.77 11.57 -43.53
CA LYS A 260 4.48 12.60 -44.30
C LYS A 260 3.56 13.25 -45.34
N ASP A 261 3.68 14.57 -45.47
CA ASP A 261 2.93 15.40 -46.42
C ASP A 261 1.41 15.41 -46.15
N LYS A 262 0.99 15.12 -44.90
CA LYS A 262 -0.42 15.02 -44.48
C LYS A 262 -0.84 16.12 -43.52
N LYS A 263 -2.14 16.46 -43.57
CA LYS A 263 -2.83 17.25 -42.55
C LYS A 263 -3.26 16.32 -41.41
N ILE A 264 -2.62 16.43 -40.26
CA ILE A 264 -2.85 15.55 -39.12
C ILE A 264 -3.77 16.24 -38.12
N LEU A 265 -4.90 15.61 -37.79
CA LEU A 265 -5.86 16.04 -36.80
C LEU A 265 -5.82 15.11 -35.58
N MET A 266 -5.64 15.66 -34.39
CA MET A 266 -5.43 14.87 -33.17
C MET A 266 -6.46 15.21 -32.09
N TYR A 267 -6.91 14.21 -31.32
CA TYR A 267 -7.79 14.45 -30.18
C TYR A 267 -7.54 13.50 -29.02
N CYS A 268 -8.02 13.89 -27.84
CA CYS A 268 -8.14 13.04 -26.67
C CYS A 268 -9.30 13.51 -25.79
N THR A 269 -9.55 12.84 -24.65
CA THR A 269 -10.69 13.10 -23.75
C THR A 269 -10.91 14.58 -23.42
N GLY A 270 -9.84 15.31 -23.07
CA GLY A 270 -9.93 16.66 -22.51
C GLY A 270 -8.81 17.62 -22.93
N GLY A 271 -8.07 17.36 -24.01
CA GLY A 271 -6.99 18.23 -24.53
C GLY A 271 -5.58 17.82 -24.10
N ILE A 272 -5.33 17.69 -22.80
CA ILE A 272 -4.00 17.56 -22.17
C ILE A 272 -2.97 16.61 -22.86
N ARG A 273 -3.37 15.45 -23.41
CA ARG A 273 -2.43 14.55 -24.14
C ARG A 273 -1.99 15.13 -25.48
N CYS A 274 -2.86 15.87 -26.16
CA CYS A 274 -2.61 16.47 -27.46
C CYS A 274 -1.61 17.62 -27.40
N GLU A 275 -1.50 18.32 -26.26
CA GLU A 275 -0.49 19.36 -26.00
C GLU A 275 0.91 18.84 -26.32
N LYS A 276 1.39 17.84 -25.55
CA LYS A 276 2.70 17.21 -25.77
C LYS A 276 2.77 16.39 -27.05
N ALA A 277 1.69 15.68 -27.43
CA ALA A 277 1.71 14.81 -28.60
C ALA A 277 1.82 15.60 -29.92
N SER A 278 1.12 16.73 -30.06
CA SER A 278 1.14 17.52 -31.29
C SER A 278 2.46 18.26 -31.48
N ALA A 279 3.03 18.84 -30.41
CA ALA A 279 4.35 19.46 -30.43
C ALA A 279 5.47 18.43 -30.72
N TYR A 280 5.38 17.22 -30.15
CA TYR A 280 6.27 16.11 -30.52
C TYR A 280 6.13 15.75 -32.00
N MET A 281 4.89 15.56 -32.50
CA MET A 281 4.68 15.20 -33.90
C MET A 281 5.16 16.27 -34.88
N ARG A 282 5.00 17.57 -34.55
CA ARG A 282 5.57 18.67 -35.34
C ARG A 282 7.09 18.54 -35.44
N ARG A 283 7.80 18.56 -34.31
CA ARG A 283 9.26 18.41 -34.27
C ARG A 283 9.77 17.17 -35.02
N GLU A 284 9.05 16.06 -34.94
CA GLU A 284 9.45 14.80 -35.58
C GLU A 284 9.12 14.72 -37.08
N LEU A 285 8.13 15.46 -37.57
CA LEU A 285 7.67 15.43 -38.97
C LEU A 285 8.18 16.63 -39.79
N GLU A 286 8.45 17.76 -39.17
CA GLU A 286 9.15 18.92 -39.77
C GLU A 286 10.53 18.51 -40.33
N THR A 287 11.20 17.53 -39.70
CA THR A 287 12.45 16.95 -40.22
C THR A 287 12.29 16.13 -41.52
N VAL A 288 11.06 15.92 -41.98
CA VAL A 288 10.71 15.04 -43.12
C VAL A 288 9.88 15.77 -44.17
N SER A 289 9.09 16.79 -43.79
CA SER A 289 8.20 17.53 -44.69
C SER A 289 7.73 18.86 -44.09
N GLU A 290 7.91 19.95 -44.84
CA GLU A 290 7.41 21.29 -44.51
C GLU A 290 5.90 21.46 -44.79
N THR A 291 5.28 20.55 -45.57
CA THR A 291 3.84 20.60 -45.91
C THR A 291 2.96 19.88 -44.89
N THR A 292 3.57 19.14 -43.95
CA THR A 292 2.86 18.35 -42.93
C THR A 292 2.35 19.27 -41.82
N THR A 293 1.02 19.46 -41.71
CA THR A 293 0.44 20.32 -40.67
C THR A 293 -0.20 19.50 -39.57
N VAL A 294 0.21 19.69 -38.31
CA VAL A 294 -0.40 19.02 -37.15
C VAL A 294 -1.33 19.98 -36.41
N LYS A 295 -2.59 19.57 -36.20
CA LYS A 295 -3.61 20.31 -35.45
C LYS A 295 -4.33 19.41 -34.47
N HIS A 296 -4.94 19.98 -33.43
CA HIS A 296 -5.63 19.21 -32.40
C HIS A 296 -6.86 19.92 -31.80
N LEU A 297 -7.80 19.13 -31.29
CA LEU A 297 -9.07 19.61 -30.73
C LEU A 297 -8.87 20.32 -29.38
N LYS A 298 -9.09 21.65 -29.33
CA LYS A 298 -9.02 22.45 -28.09
C LYS A 298 -10.07 21.97 -27.09
N GLY A 299 -9.64 21.67 -25.87
CA GLY A 299 -10.50 21.12 -24.81
C GLY A 299 -10.91 19.66 -25.00
N GLY A 300 -10.49 18.99 -26.09
CA GLY A 300 -10.75 17.57 -26.35
C GLY A 300 -12.21 17.21 -26.63
N ILE A 301 -12.49 15.90 -26.62
CA ILE A 301 -13.82 15.32 -26.86
C ILE A 301 -14.88 15.98 -25.95
N HIS A 302 -14.52 16.29 -24.70
CA HIS A 302 -15.43 16.90 -23.72
C HIS A 302 -16.07 18.20 -24.24
N LYS A 303 -15.26 19.18 -24.68
CA LYS A 303 -15.80 20.46 -25.20
C LYS A 303 -16.50 20.31 -26.55
N TYR A 304 -16.15 19.29 -27.33
CA TYR A 304 -16.88 18.97 -28.55
C TYR A 304 -18.29 18.43 -28.23
N LEU A 305 -18.42 17.51 -27.26
CA LEU A 305 -19.70 16.98 -26.82
C LEU A 305 -20.56 18.02 -26.09
N ASP A 306 -19.98 18.93 -25.30
CA ASP A 306 -20.70 20.06 -24.70
C ASP A 306 -21.42 20.93 -25.76
N LYS A 307 -20.87 21.04 -26.98
CA LYS A 307 -21.45 21.84 -28.07
C LYS A 307 -22.37 21.06 -29.01
N TYR A 308 -21.96 19.85 -29.40
CA TYR A 308 -22.61 19.06 -30.46
C TYR A 308 -23.33 17.79 -29.98
N GLY A 309 -23.03 17.30 -28.77
CA GLY A 309 -23.60 16.06 -28.24
C GLY A 309 -23.56 14.89 -29.22
N GLY A 310 -24.67 14.15 -29.31
CA GLY A 310 -24.88 13.06 -30.27
C GLY A 310 -25.07 13.48 -31.73
N ASP A 311 -25.37 14.76 -32.02
CA ASP A 311 -25.52 15.29 -33.38
C ASP A 311 -24.15 15.51 -34.07
N GLY A 312 -23.05 15.19 -33.40
CA GLY A 312 -21.69 15.33 -33.89
C GLY A 312 -21.10 14.10 -34.60
N PHE A 313 -19.83 14.22 -35.02
CA PHE A 313 -19.07 13.13 -35.64
C PHE A 313 -18.41 12.16 -34.64
N PHE A 314 -18.61 12.36 -33.33
CA PHE A 314 -18.15 11.44 -32.28
C PHE A 314 -19.23 10.38 -32.04
N SER A 315 -18.85 9.11 -32.09
CA SER A 315 -19.78 7.98 -31.91
C SER A 315 -19.43 7.19 -30.65
N GLY A 316 -20.44 6.68 -29.93
CA GLY A 316 -20.28 5.92 -28.69
C GLY A 316 -20.06 6.78 -27.45
N SER A 317 -19.35 6.23 -26.46
CA SER A 317 -19.15 6.82 -25.14
C SER A 317 -17.74 7.44 -24.99
N ASN A 318 -17.64 8.62 -24.40
CA ASN A 318 -16.35 9.24 -24.06
C ASN A 318 -15.80 8.64 -22.75
N PHE A 319 -14.65 7.95 -22.81
CA PHE A 319 -14.02 7.34 -21.64
C PHE A 319 -13.58 8.38 -20.59
N VAL A 320 -13.99 8.21 -19.34
CA VAL A 320 -13.63 9.10 -18.21
C VAL A 320 -12.89 8.34 -17.10
N PHE A 321 -11.95 9.02 -16.44
CA PHE A 321 -11.00 8.40 -15.49
C PHE A 321 -11.52 8.29 -14.04
N ASP A 322 -12.81 8.02 -13.90
CA ASP A 322 -13.53 7.85 -12.64
C ASP A 322 -14.46 6.63 -12.67
N ARG A 323 -15.32 6.43 -11.66
CA ARG A 323 -16.16 5.22 -11.56
C ARG A 323 -17.26 5.10 -12.61
N ARG A 324 -17.57 6.16 -13.37
CA ARG A 324 -18.47 6.09 -14.55
C ARG A 324 -17.85 5.29 -15.68
N VAL A 325 -16.53 5.39 -15.85
CA VAL A 325 -15.70 4.78 -16.91
C VAL A 325 -16.03 5.28 -18.34
N GLY A 326 -17.26 5.65 -18.64
CA GLY A 326 -17.67 6.38 -19.85
C GLY A 326 -18.83 7.33 -19.57
N VAL A 327 -19.02 8.33 -20.44
CA VAL A 327 -20.19 9.22 -20.52
C VAL A 327 -20.71 9.20 -21.95
N ASP A 328 -22.02 9.09 -22.14
CA ASP A 328 -22.60 8.97 -23.49
C ASP A 328 -22.68 10.33 -24.20
N ALA A 329 -22.48 10.34 -25.52
CA ALA A 329 -22.54 11.57 -26.33
C ALA A 329 -23.88 12.31 -26.21
N ASP A 330 -24.97 11.56 -26.04
CA ASP A 330 -26.33 12.07 -25.89
C ASP A 330 -26.58 12.72 -24.52
N GLU A 331 -25.91 12.25 -23.46
CA GLU A 331 -26.08 12.77 -22.09
C GLU A 331 -25.55 14.22 -21.93
N HIS A 332 -24.63 14.66 -22.79
CA HIS A 332 -24.17 16.06 -22.81
C HIS A 332 -25.22 17.06 -23.34
N THR A 333 -26.26 16.62 -24.06
CA THR A 333 -27.23 17.52 -24.72
C THR A 333 -28.21 18.21 -23.76
N GLN A 334 -28.42 17.66 -22.56
CA GLN A 334 -29.48 18.15 -21.64
C GLN A 334 -29.10 19.39 -20.82
N ASN A 335 -27.86 19.89 -20.94
CA ASN A 335 -27.46 21.17 -20.33
C ASN A 335 -28.07 22.42 -21.02
N ARG A 336 -28.83 22.26 -22.11
CA ARG A 336 -29.70 23.34 -22.63
C ARG A 336 -31.06 23.25 -21.96
N GLY A 337 -31.43 24.29 -21.21
CA GLY A 337 -32.75 24.39 -20.58
C GLY A 337 -33.86 24.19 -21.62
N LYS A 338 -34.68 23.15 -21.43
CA LYS A 338 -35.88 22.91 -22.23
C LYS A 338 -37.09 23.42 -21.49
N ASP A 339 -37.82 24.33 -22.16
CA ASP A 339 -39.14 24.75 -21.71
C ASP A 339 -40.09 23.55 -21.55
N SER A 340 -40.94 23.64 -20.54
CA SER A 340 -41.69 22.52 -19.97
C SER A 340 -42.95 22.14 -20.76
N THR A 341 -42.79 21.67 -22.01
CA THR A 341 -43.84 20.93 -22.74
C THR A 341 -43.26 19.80 -23.60
N GLY A 342 -43.51 18.54 -23.25
CA GLY A 342 -43.15 17.39 -24.11
C GLY A 342 -42.92 16.07 -23.38
N THR A 343 -43.96 15.25 -23.27
CA THR A 343 -43.84 13.82 -22.91
C THR A 343 -43.25 13.03 -24.08
N GLY A 344 -42.07 12.43 -23.90
CA GLY A 344 -41.43 11.60 -24.94
C GLY A 344 -40.46 10.56 -24.39
N ASN A 345 -40.60 9.30 -24.82
CA ASN A 345 -39.74 8.18 -24.42
C ASN A 345 -38.30 8.35 -24.94
N GLY A 346 -37.37 8.75 -24.07
CA GLY A 346 -35.94 8.89 -24.38
C GLY A 346 -35.17 7.57 -24.47
N SER A 347 -35.47 6.72 -25.45
CA SER A 347 -34.71 5.48 -25.72
C SER A 347 -34.70 5.09 -27.19
N ALA A 348 -34.20 5.99 -28.04
CA ALA A 348 -33.97 5.73 -29.46
C ALA A 348 -32.62 6.32 -29.90
N ASN A 349 -31.77 5.47 -30.50
CA ASN A 349 -30.53 5.79 -31.23
C ASN A 349 -29.25 6.15 -30.44
N LYS A 350 -28.97 5.50 -29.29
CA LYS A 350 -27.57 5.40 -28.83
C LYS A 350 -26.72 4.62 -29.85
N ARG A 351 -25.76 5.27 -30.52
CA ARG A 351 -24.83 4.62 -31.48
C ARG A 351 -23.70 3.88 -30.77
N ILE A 352 -23.97 2.64 -30.35
CA ILE A 352 -22.99 1.74 -29.72
C ILE A 352 -21.93 1.28 -30.74
N VAL A 353 -20.68 1.72 -30.59
CA VAL A 353 -19.53 1.27 -31.42
C VAL A 353 -18.71 0.15 -30.79
N GLY A 354 -18.78 0.01 -29.46
CA GLY A 354 -18.10 -1.06 -28.73
C GLY A 354 -18.72 -2.42 -28.96
N HIS A 355 -17.93 -3.48 -28.78
CA HIS A 355 -18.38 -4.86 -28.94
C HIS A 355 -17.93 -5.71 -27.75
N CYS A 356 -18.82 -6.55 -27.22
CA CYS A 356 -18.49 -7.48 -26.16
C CYS A 356 -17.37 -8.43 -26.60
N LEU A 357 -16.28 -8.47 -25.84
CA LEU A 357 -15.04 -9.19 -26.15
C LEU A 357 -15.27 -10.68 -26.50
N TYR A 358 -16.31 -11.29 -25.92
CA TYR A 358 -16.66 -12.71 -26.04
C TYR A 358 -17.68 -13.02 -27.14
N CYS A 359 -18.92 -12.53 -27.03
CA CYS A 359 -20.00 -12.83 -27.98
C CYS A 359 -20.05 -11.91 -29.21
N LYS A 360 -19.21 -10.86 -29.26
CA LYS A 360 -19.16 -9.86 -30.33
C LYS A 360 -20.45 -9.07 -30.58
N LYS A 361 -21.51 -9.23 -29.77
CA LYS A 361 -22.66 -8.30 -29.75
C LYS A 361 -22.20 -6.89 -29.36
N SER A 362 -22.83 -5.86 -29.92
CA SER A 362 -22.60 -4.45 -29.57
C SER A 362 -22.76 -4.20 -28.07
N HIS A 363 -21.76 -3.57 -27.45
CA HIS A 363 -21.69 -3.25 -26.03
C HIS A 363 -20.52 -2.30 -25.73
N ASP A 364 -20.76 -1.18 -25.07
CA ASP A 364 -19.79 -0.09 -24.81
C ASP A 364 -19.56 0.23 -23.32
N GLN A 365 -20.25 -0.45 -22.39
CA GLN A 365 -20.14 -0.18 -20.96
C GLN A 365 -19.12 -1.07 -20.24
N PHE A 366 -17.98 -0.50 -19.83
CA PHE A 366 -17.12 -1.13 -18.83
C PHE A 366 -17.77 -1.14 -17.45
N THR A 367 -17.52 -2.19 -16.65
CA THR A 367 -17.85 -2.19 -15.21
C THR A 367 -16.62 -2.42 -14.34
N PRO A 368 -16.51 -1.83 -13.14
CA PRO A 368 -15.32 -1.93 -12.29
C PRO A 368 -14.91 -3.36 -11.87
N ASP A 369 -15.83 -4.32 -11.93
CA ASP A 369 -15.58 -5.74 -11.65
C ASP A 369 -15.12 -6.52 -12.89
N ALA A 370 -15.41 -6.03 -14.10
CA ALA A 370 -15.06 -6.62 -15.38
C ALA A 370 -13.59 -6.30 -15.75
N VAL A 371 -12.68 -6.92 -15.00
CA VAL A 371 -11.23 -6.79 -15.20
C VAL A 371 -10.55 -8.13 -15.41
N CYS A 372 -9.56 -8.16 -16.30
CA CYS A 372 -8.81 -9.36 -16.62
C CYS A 372 -8.18 -10.01 -15.38
N THR A 373 -8.39 -11.32 -15.20
CA THR A 373 -7.83 -12.14 -14.12
C THR A 373 -6.30 -12.08 -14.04
N VAL A 374 -5.65 -11.81 -15.19
CA VAL A 374 -4.21 -11.90 -15.38
C VAL A 374 -3.51 -10.55 -15.20
N CYS A 375 -3.89 -9.52 -15.97
CA CYS A 375 -3.28 -8.18 -15.93
C CYS A 375 -4.07 -7.13 -15.12
N ARG A 376 -5.35 -7.40 -14.77
CA ARG A 376 -6.29 -6.46 -14.12
C ARG A 376 -6.70 -5.24 -14.97
N GLU A 377 -6.44 -5.28 -16.27
CA GLU A 377 -6.98 -4.34 -17.26
C GLU A 377 -8.50 -4.51 -17.41
N LEU A 378 -9.23 -3.42 -17.68
CA LEU A 378 -10.67 -3.48 -17.92
C LEU A 378 -10.98 -4.30 -19.18
N THR A 379 -12.07 -5.05 -19.15
CA THR A 379 -12.53 -5.91 -20.25
C THR A 379 -13.97 -5.58 -20.59
N LEU A 380 -14.26 -5.31 -21.85
CA LEU A 380 -15.59 -4.95 -22.33
C LEU A 380 -16.46 -6.21 -22.47
N VAL A 381 -17.41 -6.41 -21.56
CA VAL A 381 -18.17 -7.67 -21.42
C VAL A 381 -19.64 -7.39 -21.10
N CYS A 382 -20.54 -7.78 -22.00
CA CYS A 382 -21.97 -7.52 -21.86
C CYS A 382 -22.62 -8.30 -20.71
N ALA A 383 -23.79 -7.83 -20.29
CA ALA A 383 -24.59 -8.44 -19.23
C ALA A 383 -24.90 -9.93 -19.51
N ASP A 384 -25.23 -10.31 -20.75
CA ASP A 384 -25.47 -11.72 -21.15
C ASP A 384 -24.26 -12.63 -20.89
N CYS A 385 -23.04 -12.14 -21.12
CA CYS A 385 -21.82 -12.93 -20.98
C CYS A 385 -21.32 -12.99 -19.53
N LYS A 386 -21.59 -11.98 -18.69
CA LYS A 386 -21.08 -11.93 -17.31
C LYS A 386 -21.46 -13.16 -16.45
N PRO A 387 -22.72 -13.66 -16.45
CA PRO A 387 -23.09 -14.87 -15.73
C PRO A 387 -22.29 -16.11 -16.16
N SER A 388 -22.13 -16.33 -17.47
CA SER A 388 -21.41 -17.49 -18.00
C SER A 388 -19.90 -17.43 -17.75
N LEU A 389 -19.34 -16.23 -17.57
CA LEU A 389 -17.92 -16.00 -17.34
C LEU A 389 -17.49 -16.08 -15.87
N HIS A 390 -18.41 -16.17 -14.91
CA HIS A 390 -18.13 -16.36 -13.48
C HIS A 390 -17.09 -15.39 -12.86
N LYS A 391 -16.99 -14.16 -13.38
CA LYS A 391 -15.97 -13.14 -13.03
C LYS A 391 -14.53 -13.47 -13.46
N GLU A 392 -14.33 -14.36 -14.42
CA GLU A 392 -13.03 -14.79 -14.95
C GLU A 392 -12.75 -14.26 -16.37
N TYR A 393 -12.60 -12.94 -16.43
CA TYR A 393 -12.37 -12.21 -17.67
C TYR A 393 -10.91 -12.29 -18.15
N HIS A 394 -10.69 -12.26 -19.46
CA HIS A 394 -9.38 -12.30 -20.11
C HIS A 394 -9.37 -11.23 -21.22
N CYS A 395 -8.48 -10.23 -21.15
CA CYS A 395 -8.34 -9.24 -22.23
C CYS A 395 -7.78 -9.88 -23.51
N VAL A 396 -7.77 -9.14 -24.63
CA VAL A 396 -7.34 -9.62 -25.96
C VAL A 396 -6.02 -10.40 -25.88
N ASP A 397 -4.98 -9.84 -25.25
CA ASP A 397 -3.67 -10.50 -25.12
C ASP A 397 -3.69 -11.80 -24.33
N HIS A 398 -4.63 -11.95 -23.39
CA HIS A 398 -4.69 -13.08 -22.46
C HIS A 398 -5.77 -14.09 -22.82
N GLN A 399 -6.50 -13.91 -23.93
CA GLN A 399 -7.54 -14.86 -24.35
C GLN A 399 -7.02 -16.27 -24.57
N TYR A 400 -5.76 -16.44 -24.97
CA TYR A 400 -5.16 -17.78 -25.15
C TYR A 400 -5.11 -18.60 -23.85
N LEU A 401 -5.17 -17.96 -22.68
CA LEU A 401 -5.16 -18.63 -21.37
C LEU A 401 -6.51 -19.24 -20.98
N LYS A 402 -7.61 -18.85 -21.65
CA LYS A 402 -8.98 -19.30 -21.31
C LYS A 402 -9.17 -20.82 -21.30
N ASN A 403 -8.31 -21.55 -22.03
CA ASN A 403 -8.38 -23.00 -22.21
C ASN A 403 -7.48 -23.79 -21.24
N CYS A 404 -6.60 -23.14 -20.49
CA CYS A 404 -5.67 -23.78 -19.54
C CYS A 404 -5.68 -23.15 -18.13
N TYR A 405 -6.41 -22.04 -17.94
CA TYR A 405 -6.58 -21.35 -16.67
C TYR A 405 -8.01 -21.54 -16.13
N PHE A 406 -8.21 -22.55 -15.27
CA PHE A 406 -9.52 -22.86 -14.67
C PHE A 406 -9.53 -22.66 -13.15
N SER A 407 -10.53 -21.96 -12.61
CA SER A 407 -10.61 -21.78 -11.16
C SER A 407 -11.14 -23.00 -10.40
N ASN A 408 -11.97 -23.84 -10.99
CA ASN A 408 -12.55 -24.99 -10.31
C ASN A 408 -11.89 -26.31 -10.75
N LEU A 409 -10.81 -26.66 -10.06
CA LEU A 409 -9.99 -27.81 -10.42
C LEU A 409 -10.54 -29.15 -9.92
N SER A 410 -11.56 -29.15 -9.05
CA SER A 410 -12.05 -30.35 -8.34
C SER A 410 -12.86 -31.33 -9.20
N ARG A 411 -13.13 -31.00 -10.47
CA ARG A 411 -13.92 -31.82 -11.41
C ARG A 411 -13.10 -32.36 -12.59
N PHE A 412 -11.81 -32.01 -12.69
CA PHE A 412 -10.92 -32.53 -13.74
C PHE A 412 -10.23 -33.82 -13.26
N THR A 413 -9.99 -34.76 -14.18
CA THR A 413 -9.22 -35.97 -13.87
C THR A 413 -7.76 -35.64 -13.61
N GLN A 414 -7.03 -36.58 -13.00
CA GLN A 414 -5.59 -36.45 -12.79
C GLN A 414 -4.82 -36.26 -14.11
N GLU A 415 -5.23 -36.94 -15.18
CA GLU A 415 -4.64 -36.84 -16.51
C GLU A 415 -4.91 -35.47 -17.17
N GLU A 416 -6.13 -34.95 -17.05
CA GLU A 416 -6.51 -33.62 -17.57
C GLU A 416 -5.73 -32.52 -16.84
N LEU A 417 -5.58 -32.62 -15.52
CA LEU A 417 -4.80 -31.69 -14.71
C LEU A 417 -3.30 -31.75 -15.03
N ASN A 418 -2.72 -32.94 -15.23
CA ASN A 418 -1.32 -33.09 -15.69
C ASN A 418 -1.11 -32.46 -17.08
N SER A 419 -2.07 -32.62 -17.99
CA SER A 419 -2.08 -32.00 -19.33
C SER A 419 -2.05 -30.47 -19.25
N GLN A 420 -2.97 -29.88 -18.46
CA GLN A 420 -3.02 -28.43 -18.25
C GLN A 420 -1.76 -27.88 -17.57
N LEU A 421 -1.18 -28.66 -16.64
CA LEU A 421 0.07 -28.31 -15.98
C LEU A 421 1.22 -28.16 -16.99
N HIS A 422 1.39 -29.17 -17.85
CA HIS A 422 2.43 -29.18 -18.87
C HIS A 422 2.28 -28.04 -19.90
N GLU A 423 1.05 -27.74 -20.32
CA GLU A 423 0.75 -26.60 -21.20
C GLU A 423 1.11 -25.26 -20.54
N LEU A 424 0.74 -25.05 -19.27
CA LEU A 424 1.05 -23.83 -18.53
C LEU A 424 2.54 -23.67 -18.25
N GLU A 425 3.27 -24.76 -17.96
CA GLU A 425 4.72 -24.73 -17.73
C GLU A 425 5.49 -24.45 -19.03
N THR A 426 5.08 -25.07 -20.13
CA THR A 426 5.59 -24.79 -21.49
C THR A 426 5.31 -23.35 -21.93
N LEU A 427 4.19 -22.78 -21.50
CA LEU A 427 3.87 -21.38 -21.78
C LEU A 427 4.63 -20.43 -20.85
N PHE A 428 4.86 -20.81 -19.60
CA PHE A 428 5.63 -20.04 -18.63
C PHE A 428 7.12 -19.93 -18.99
N SER A 429 7.70 -20.94 -19.65
CA SER A 429 9.08 -20.86 -20.15
C SER A 429 9.23 -19.89 -21.33
N LYS A 430 8.20 -19.74 -22.18
CA LYS A 430 8.20 -18.83 -23.34
C LYS A 430 8.01 -17.35 -23.00
N ILE A 431 7.47 -17.00 -21.83
CA ILE A 431 7.22 -15.59 -21.45
C ILE A 431 8.50 -14.92 -20.96
N ALA A 432 8.92 -13.81 -21.60
CA ALA A 432 10.10 -13.05 -21.24
C ALA A 432 10.12 -12.56 -19.76
N VAL A 433 11.31 -12.45 -19.18
CA VAL A 433 11.51 -11.99 -17.79
C VAL A 433 11.66 -10.47 -17.77
N GLY A 434 10.80 -9.77 -17.00
CA GLY A 434 10.89 -8.32 -16.83
C GLY A 434 9.73 -7.71 -16.04
N LYS A 435 9.82 -6.41 -15.71
CA LYS A 435 8.76 -5.68 -14.96
C LYS A 435 7.39 -5.82 -15.64
N ARG A 436 7.34 -5.69 -16.97
CA ARG A 436 6.12 -5.76 -17.81
C ARG A 436 5.33 -7.06 -17.61
N TYR A 437 6.01 -8.20 -17.53
CA TYR A 437 5.37 -9.54 -17.43
C TYR A 437 5.27 -10.08 -15.99
N LYS A 438 5.68 -9.29 -14.98
CA LYS A 438 5.72 -9.72 -13.57
C LYS A 438 4.37 -10.21 -13.04
N ASN A 439 3.27 -9.55 -13.42
CA ASN A 439 1.93 -9.94 -12.97
C ASN A 439 1.43 -11.19 -13.69
N LEU A 440 1.57 -11.27 -15.02
CA LEU A 440 1.28 -12.45 -15.84
C LEU A 440 2.02 -13.69 -15.32
N ARG A 441 3.35 -13.62 -15.20
CA ARG A 441 4.19 -14.71 -14.67
C ARG A 441 3.74 -15.16 -13.27
N ARG A 442 3.45 -14.21 -12.37
CA ARG A 442 2.93 -14.51 -11.02
C ARG A 442 1.55 -15.17 -11.04
N THR A 443 0.67 -14.79 -11.96
CA THR A 443 -0.68 -15.37 -12.08
C THR A 443 -0.63 -16.79 -12.63
N LEU A 444 0.19 -17.05 -13.66
CA LEU A 444 0.43 -18.40 -14.18
C LEU A 444 1.06 -19.32 -13.13
N GLN A 445 2.09 -18.87 -12.41
CA GLN A 445 2.69 -19.63 -11.30
C GLN A 445 1.68 -20.01 -10.21
N ARG A 446 0.71 -19.13 -9.91
CA ARG A 446 -0.36 -19.47 -8.96
C ARG A 446 -1.24 -20.59 -9.50
N GLN A 447 -1.60 -20.55 -10.78
CA GLN A 447 -2.45 -21.57 -11.39
C GLN A 447 -1.74 -22.93 -11.52
N VAL A 448 -0.48 -22.94 -11.96
CA VAL A 448 0.44 -24.10 -11.90
C VAL A 448 0.49 -24.66 -10.47
N GLY A 449 0.61 -23.79 -9.46
CA GLY A 449 0.59 -24.21 -8.05
C GLY A 449 -0.75 -24.77 -7.58
N ARG A 450 -1.88 -24.30 -8.10
CA ARG A 450 -3.22 -24.82 -7.79
C ARG A 450 -3.48 -26.18 -8.44
N ILE A 451 -3.09 -26.34 -9.71
CA ILE A 451 -3.17 -27.61 -10.44
C ILE A 451 -2.30 -28.66 -9.75
N ASN A 452 -1.05 -28.34 -9.42
CA ASN A 452 -0.20 -29.20 -8.60
C ASN A 452 -0.82 -29.54 -7.24
N HIS A 453 -1.44 -28.59 -6.55
CA HIS A 453 -2.10 -28.84 -5.26
C HIS A 453 -3.31 -29.78 -5.40
N THR A 454 -4.14 -29.62 -6.43
CA THR A 454 -5.27 -30.53 -6.68
C THR A 454 -4.80 -31.92 -7.11
N LEU A 455 -3.77 -32.01 -7.97
CA LEU A 455 -3.11 -33.27 -8.32
C LEU A 455 -2.60 -34.01 -7.09
N VAL A 456 -1.96 -33.29 -6.16
CA VAL A 456 -1.50 -33.87 -4.88
C VAL A 456 -2.70 -34.35 -4.04
N ALA A 457 -3.78 -33.56 -3.93
CA ALA A 457 -4.96 -33.91 -3.14
C ALA A 457 -5.75 -35.11 -3.70
N ILE A 458 -5.77 -35.27 -5.03
CA ILE A 458 -6.32 -36.46 -5.72
C ILE A 458 -5.42 -37.67 -5.42
N LYS A 459 -4.11 -37.54 -5.62
CA LYS A 459 -3.12 -38.62 -5.36
C LYS A 459 -3.07 -39.08 -3.90
N SER A 460 -3.36 -38.19 -2.95
CA SER A 460 -3.37 -38.51 -1.51
C SER A 460 -4.72 -38.98 -0.98
N GLY A 461 -5.71 -39.22 -1.84
CA GLY A 461 -7.06 -39.68 -1.46
C GLY A 461 -7.82 -38.69 -0.56
N THR A 462 -7.32 -37.46 -0.41
CA THR A 462 -7.81 -36.49 0.58
C THR A 462 -8.89 -35.57 0.00
N MET A 463 -9.19 -35.69 -1.29
CA MET A 463 -10.39 -35.10 -1.89
C MET A 463 -11.66 -35.86 -1.46
N VAL A 464 -12.11 -35.65 -0.22
CA VAL A 464 -13.51 -35.85 0.15
C VAL A 464 -14.31 -34.66 -0.38
N GLY A 465 -14.38 -34.55 -1.71
CA GLY A 465 -15.28 -33.63 -2.38
C GLY A 465 -16.68 -34.21 -2.34
N SER A 466 -17.54 -33.70 -1.47
CA SER A 466 -18.96 -34.09 -1.50
C SER A 466 -19.54 -33.75 -2.88
N ASN A 467 -19.96 -34.78 -3.62
CA ASN A 467 -20.63 -34.65 -4.91
C ASN A 467 -22.03 -33.99 -4.82
N THR A 468 -22.43 -33.52 -3.64
CA THR A 468 -23.72 -32.86 -3.37
C THR A 468 -23.74 -31.35 -3.63
N LEU A 469 -22.59 -30.72 -3.90
CA LEU A 469 -22.54 -29.30 -4.27
C LEU A 469 -22.85 -29.12 -5.76
N ALA A 470 -24.01 -28.52 -6.02
CA ALA A 470 -24.46 -28.06 -7.33
C ALA A 470 -23.35 -27.34 -8.10
N CYS A 471 -23.21 -27.64 -9.39
CA CYS A 471 -22.27 -26.92 -10.24
C CYS A 471 -22.66 -25.45 -10.30
N ARG A 472 -21.72 -24.55 -9.97
CA ARG A 472 -21.94 -23.09 -9.95
C ARG A 472 -22.25 -22.49 -11.34
N SER A 473 -22.10 -23.27 -12.41
CA SER A 473 -22.35 -22.86 -13.79
C SER A 473 -23.70 -23.30 -14.34
N CYS A 474 -24.11 -24.56 -14.14
CA CYS A 474 -25.37 -25.09 -14.66
C CYS A 474 -26.39 -25.48 -13.57
N GLY A 475 -26.09 -25.29 -12.28
CA GLY A 475 -26.93 -25.71 -11.16
C GLY A 475 -26.97 -27.22 -10.90
N ASP A 476 -26.54 -28.05 -11.86
CA ASP A 476 -26.61 -29.51 -11.72
C ASP A 476 -25.52 -30.07 -10.78
N VAL A 477 -25.95 -30.86 -9.80
CA VAL A 477 -25.10 -31.66 -8.90
C VAL A 477 -24.36 -32.79 -9.62
N LYS A 478 -24.95 -33.34 -10.69
CA LYS A 478 -24.38 -34.45 -11.50
C LYS A 478 -23.46 -33.98 -12.64
N CYS A 479 -23.26 -32.69 -12.79
CA CYS A 479 -22.35 -32.11 -13.79
C CYS A 479 -20.92 -32.69 -13.66
N ASP A 480 -20.41 -33.23 -14.76
CA ASP A 480 -19.08 -33.87 -14.89
C ASP A 480 -17.91 -32.86 -14.97
N GLY A 481 -18.19 -31.56 -14.77
CA GLY A 481 -17.22 -30.48 -14.90
C GLY A 481 -17.06 -29.93 -16.32
N ARG A 482 -17.66 -30.55 -17.36
CA ARG A 482 -17.50 -30.14 -18.77
C ARG A 482 -18.49 -29.07 -19.23
N CYS A 483 -19.25 -28.47 -18.31
CA CYS A 483 -20.25 -27.45 -18.58
C CYS A 483 -19.72 -26.10 -19.13
N TRP A 484 -18.41 -25.99 -19.45
CA TRP A 484 -17.85 -24.78 -20.03
C TRP A 484 -16.62 -25.04 -20.94
N GLY A 485 -16.57 -24.37 -22.09
CA GLY A 485 -15.45 -24.41 -23.05
C GLY A 485 -15.66 -25.34 -24.26
N VAL A 486 -15.36 -24.83 -25.47
CA VAL A 486 -15.69 -25.42 -26.80
C VAL A 486 -14.89 -26.70 -27.15
N HIS A 487 -14.21 -27.34 -26.19
CA HIS A 487 -13.23 -28.40 -26.44
C HIS A 487 -13.64 -29.82 -26.01
N GLY A 488 -14.85 -30.01 -25.45
CA GLY A 488 -15.33 -31.30 -24.96
C GLY A 488 -15.41 -32.45 -25.99
N LEU A 489 -15.62 -32.16 -27.29
CA LEU A 489 -15.73 -33.21 -28.32
C LEU A 489 -14.39 -33.69 -28.88
N LYS A 490 -13.39 -32.82 -29.08
CA LYS A 490 -12.20 -33.18 -29.87
C LYS A 490 -11.23 -34.14 -29.16
N ARG A 491 -11.13 -34.09 -27.82
CA ARG A 491 -10.24 -34.98 -27.05
C ARG A 491 -10.78 -36.41 -26.91
N LYS A 492 -12.11 -36.60 -26.93
CA LYS A 492 -12.75 -37.92 -26.86
C LYS A 492 -12.44 -38.79 -28.09
N LEU A 493 -12.29 -38.17 -29.26
CA LEU A 493 -11.87 -38.83 -30.51
C LEU A 493 -10.35 -39.16 -30.52
N ALA A 494 -9.53 -38.39 -29.80
CA ALA A 494 -8.09 -38.63 -29.71
C ALA A 494 -7.73 -39.76 -28.73
N LEU A 495 -8.52 -39.93 -27.65
CA LEU A 495 -8.30 -40.93 -26.60
C LEU A 495 -8.83 -42.34 -26.93
N GLN A 496 -9.31 -42.58 -28.17
CA GLN A 496 -9.77 -43.89 -28.64
C GLN A 496 -8.68 -44.70 -29.38
N LYS A 497 -7.40 -44.33 -29.23
CA LYS A 497 -6.26 -45.10 -29.74
C LYS A 497 -5.49 -45.75 -28.59
N ASN A 498 -5.13 -47.02 -28.77
CA ASN A 498 -4.92 -47.99 -27.69
C ASN A 498 -3.57 -47.82 -26.94
N PRO A 499 -3.46 -48.33 -25.69
CA PRO A 499 -2.27 -48.21 -24.87
C PRO A 499 -1.35 -49.45 -24.94
N GLN A 500 -0.05 -49.23 -25.07
CA GLN A 500 1.01 -50.21 -24.78
C GLN A 500 2.20 -49.48 -24.14
N ASP A 501 3.04 -50.25 -23.43
CA ASP A 501 4.22 -49.85 -22.64
C ASP A 501 3.92 -49.11 -21.31
N LEU A 502 3.73 -49.86 -20.22
CA LEU A 502 4.76 -50.41 -19.30
C LEU A 502 5.29 -49.30 -18.34
N ASP A 503 4.78 -49.13 -17.11
CA ASP A 503 4.82 -49.98 -15.89
C ASP A 503 6.04 -49.64 -14.97
N GLU A 504 5.93 -50.02 -13.69
CA GLU A 504 6.91 -49.94 -12.60
C GLU A 504 7.22 -48.57 -11.92
N GLN A 505 6.34 -48.24 -10.97
CA GLN A 505 6.70 -47.60 -9.70
C GLN A 505 7.62 -48.53 -8.85
N PRO A 506 8.47 -48.07 -7.88
CA PRO A 506 7.90 -47.48 -6.65
C PRO A 506 8.74 -46.63 -5.64
N LYS A 507 7.96 -45.97 -4.76
CA LYS A 507 8.16 -45.70 -3.30
C LYS A 507 8.94 -44.45 -2.80
N LYS A 508 8.14 -43.55 -2.15
CA LYS A 508 8.38 -42.80 -0.88
C LYS A 508 9.48 -41.71 -0.92
N ALA A 509 9.35 -40.49 -0.36
CA ALA A 509 8.29 -39.68 0.30
C ALA A 509 8.78 -38.18 0.34
N VAL A 510 8.20 -37.14 0.99
CA VAL A 510 7.05 -36.96 1.89
C VAL A 510 6.50 -35.49 1.87
N ARG A 511 5.18 -35.31 2.12
CA ARG A 511 4.43 -34.14 2.67
C ARG A 511 4.77 -32.64 2.34
N LEU A 512 3.86 -32.01 1.56
CA LEU A 512 3.01 -30.80 1.87
C LEU A 512 3.53 -29.32 1.92
N SER A 513 3.26 -28.57 0.84
CA SER A 513 2.39 -27.34 0.74
C SER A 513 2.83 -25.88 1.10
N SER A 514 2.19 -24.90 0.40
CA SER A 514 1.60 -23.60 0.88
C SER A 514 2.16 -22.18 0.48
N ASN A 515 3.12 -22.06 -0.45
CA ASN A 515 4.00 -20.92 -0.88
C ASN A 515 3.83 -19.39 -0.59
N GLN A 516 2.78 -18.85 0.06
CA GLN A 516 2.85 -17.49 0.66
C GLN A 516 2.15 -17.35 2.02
N ARG A 517 1.16 -18.20 2.33
CA ARG A 517 0.93 -18.54 3.74
C ARG A 517 2.09 -19.42 4.26
N SER A 518 2.71 -20.28 3.44
CA SER A 518 3.94 -21.00 3.84
C SER A 518 5.05 -20.04 4.25
N GLY A 519 5.32 -18.95 3.53
CA GLY A 519 6.48 -18.10 3.88
C GLY A 519 6.51 -17.70 5.36
N LYS A 520 5.35 -17.44 5.97
CA LYS A 520 5.21 -17.20 7.42
C LYS A 520 4.82 -18.43 8.24
N VAL A 521 4.04 -19.38 7.71
CA VAL A 521 3.64 -20.60 8.43
C VAL A 521 4.79 -21.60 8.50
N LEU A 522 5.48 -21.85 7.39
CA LEU A 522 6.74 -22.60 7.29
C LEU A 522 7.87 -21.92 8.09
N GLN A 523 7.95 -20.58 8.14
CA GLN A 523 8.91 -19.93 9.05
C GLN A 523 8.50 -20.11 10.51
N LYS A 524 7.22 -19.92 10.87
CA LYS A 524 6.72 -20.22 12.23
C LYS A 524 6.94 -21.70 12.60
N GLN A 525 6.76 -22.61 11.65
CA GLN A 525 6.94 -24.05 11.81
C GLN A 525 8.42 -24.38 12.01
N LYS A 526 9.32 -23.81 11.20
CA LYS A 526 10.77 -23.87 11.41
C LYS A 526 11.18 -23.30 12.77
N ASP A 527 10.65 -22.14 13.17
CA ASP A 527 10.90 -21.56 14.49
C ASP A 527 10.45 -22.53 15.61
N ILE A 528 9.27 -23.16 15.49
CA ILE A 528 8.75 -24.14 16.45
C ILE A 528 9.63 -25.41 16.48
N GLU A 529 10.01 -25.93 15.32
CA GLU A 529 10.87 -27.11 15.19
C GLU A 529 12.27 -26.86 15.76
N GLU A 530 12.83 -25.67 15.51
CA GLU A 530 14.10 -25.20 16.07
C GLU A 530 14.02 -25.06 17.60
N ILE A 531 13.01 -24.35 18.11
CA ILE A 531 12.78 -24.19 19.56
C ILE A 531 12.60 -25.54 20.26
N LYS A 532 11.87 -26.49 19.64
CA LYS A 532 11.67 -27.83 20.20
C LYS A 532 12.92 -28.71 20.12
N ARG A 533 13.67 -28.66 19.00
CA ARG A 533 14.92 -29.44 18.79
C ARG A 533 15.98 -29.13 19.84
N PHE A 534 16.06 -27.86 20.25
CA PHE A 534 17.07 -27.35 21.17
C PHE A 534 16.52 -27.00 22.56
N ASP A 535 15.24 -27.28 22.84
CA ASP A 535 14.57 -27.00 24.12
C ASP A 535 14.70 -25.53 24.58
N LEU A 536 14.50 -24.60 23.64
CA LEU A 536 14.72 -23.15 23.82
C LEU A 536 13.57 -22.43 24.54
N GLN A 537 12.43 -23.09 24.74
CA GLN A 537 11.26 -22.48 25.39
C GLN A 537 11.44 -22.50 26.93
N LYS A 538 12.20 -21.54 27.44
CA LYS A 538 12.53 -21.43 28.88
C LYS A 538 11.91 -20.19 29.55
N PRO A 539 11.41 -20.31 30.80
CA PRO A 539 10.84 -19.18 31.55
C PRO A 539 11.88 -18.09 31.92
N PRO A 540 11.45 -16.90 32.39
CA PRO A 540 12.31 -15.75 32.65
C PRO A 540 13.44 -16.00 33.67
N ASN A 541 13.20 -16.87 34.66
CA ASN A 541 14.19 -17.26 35.67
C ASN A 541 15.32 -18.16 35.12
N SER A 542 15.13 -18.82 33.98
CA SER A 542 16.13 -19.73 33.40
C SER A 542 17.26 -18.94 32.73
N HIS A 543 18.50 -19.30 33.04
CA HIS A 543 19.72 -18.57 32.60
C HIS A 543 19.78 -17.11 33.05
N ARG A 544 19.05 -16.77 34.13
CA ARG A 544 19.06 -15.46 34.78
C ARG A 544 20.03 -15.49 35.97
N CYS A 545 20.98 -14.56 35.99
CA CYS A 545 21.80 -14.29 37.17
C CYS A 545 20.92 -13.67 38.27
N GLN A 546 20.95 -14.23 39.48
CA GLN A 546 20.15 -13.74 40.61
C GLN A 546 20.58 -12.33 41.05
N GLU A 547 21.88 -12.08 41.14
CA GLU A 547 22.48 -10.81 41.56
C GLU A 547 22.19 -9.66 40.58
N THR A 548 22.50 -9.86 39.31
CA THR A 548 22.48 -8.79 38.28
C THR A 548 21.15 -8.67 37.54
N CYS A 549 20.22 -9.63 37.74
CA CYS A 549 18.97 -9.77 36.99
C CYS A 549 19.13 -9.96 35.47
N ILE A 550 20.35 -10.17 34.98
CA ILE A 550 20.65 -10.38 33.56
C ILE A 550 20.33 -11.82 33.17
N ARG A 551 19.52 -12.01 32.13
CA ARG A 551 19.32 -13.28 31.43
C ARG A 551 20.18 -13.35 30.19
N CYS A 552 21.11 -14.29 30.16
CA CYS A 552 21.91 -14.63 29.00
C CYS A 552 21.74 -16.12 28.68
N PRO A 553 20.92 -16.49 27.69
CA PRO A 553 20.71 -17.89 27.35
C PRO A 553 21.97 -18.52 26.75
N PRO A 554 22.09 -19.86 26.82
CA PRO A 554 23.21 -20.59 26.25
C PRO A 554 23.24 -20.47 24.71
N PRO A 555 24.42 -20.38 24.09
CA PRO A 555 24.56 -20.30 22.64
C PRO A 555 24.36 -21.67 21.97
N PHE A 556 24.05 -21.65 20.68
CA PHE A 556 23.76 -22.87 19.91
C PHE A 556 24.04 -22.72 18.41
N LEU A 557 24.25 -23.84 17.71
CA LEU A 557 24.35 -23.83 16.25
C LEU A 557 22.99 -23.62 15.58
N ARG A 558 22.91 -22.62 14.70
CA ARG A 558 21.71 -22.25 13.94
C ARG A 558 21.98 -22.25 12.43
N ILE A 559 21.00 -22.66 11.63
CA ILE A 559 21.05 -22.54 10.16
C ILE A 559 20.20 -21.35 9.72
N LEU A 560 20.85 -20.26 9.34
CA LEU A 560 20.19 -19.14 8.67
C LEU A 560 20.00 -19.51 7.18
N SER A 561 18.79 -19.34 6.64
CA SER A 561 18.50 -19.68 5.23
C SER A 561 17.67 -18.61 4.53
N SER A 562 17.99 -18.33 3.27
CA SER A 562 17.24 -17.44 2.38
C SER A 562 17.11 -18.05 1.00
N SER A 563 15.90 -18.06 0.45
CA SER A 563 15.71 -18.32 -0.97
C SER A 563 16.34 -17.22 -1.82
N VAL A 564 16.87 -17.59 -2.99
CA VAL A 564 17.50 -16.67 -3.93
C VAL A 564 16.46 -15.68 -4.46
N LYS A 565 16.73 -14.39 -4.23
CA LYS A 565 15.87 -13.29 -4.67
C LYS A 565 16.09 -13.04 -6.16
N GLY A 566 15.08 -12.51 -6.85
CA GLY A 566 15.18 -12.24 -8.30
C GLY A 566 16.33 -11.31 -8.73
N LYS A 567 16.88 -10.50 -7.81
CA LYS A 567 18.08 -9.64 -8.03
C LYS A 567 19.42 -10.36 -7.82
N TRP A 568 19.39 -11.62 -7.40
CA TRP A 568 20.56 -12.47 -7.14
C TRP A 568 20.74 -13.54 -8.22
N VAL A 569 19.70 -13.83 -9.01
CA VAL A 569 19.77 -14.80 -10.11
C VAL A 569 20.83 -14.38 -11.12
N GLY A 570 21.72 -15.29 -11.49
CA GLY A 570 22.86 -15.05 -12.38
C GLY A 570 24.11 -14.46 -11.71
N LYS A 571 24.06 -14.12 -10.41
CA LYS A 571 25.26 -13.73 -9.64
C LYS A 571 25.88 -14.94 -8.94
N SER A 572 27.16 -14.87 -8.61
CA SER A 572 27.83 -15.83 -7.72
C SER A 572 27.37 -15.67 -6.27
N ILE A 573 27.56 -16.71 -5.45
CA ILE A 573 27.24 -16.66 -4.01
C ILE A 573 28.11 -15.62 -3.31
N GLU A 574 29.40 -15.59 -3.65
CA GLU A 574 30.37 -14.62 -3.13
C GLU A 574 29.91 -13.17 -3.37
N SER A 575 29.49 -12.85 -4.60
CA SER A 575 28.96 -11.53 -4.96
C SER A 575 27.72 -11.15 -4.14
N VAL A 576 26.82 -12.12 -3.90
CA VAL A 576 25.60 -11.90 -3.10
C VAL A 576 25.91 -11.72 -1.62
N LEU A 577 26.86 -12.47 -1.06
CA LEU A 577 27.29 -12.30 0.33
C LEU A 577 27.91 -10.91 0.54
N LYS A 578 28.89 -10.54 -0.28
CA LYS A 578 29.56 -9.23 -0.25
C LYS A 578 28.61 -8.04 -0.42
N THR A 579 27.59 -8.15 -1.28
CA THR A 579 26.71 -7.00 -1.60
C THR A 579 25.45 -6.88 -0.73
N GLU A 580 25.10 -7.88 0.08
CA GLU A 580 23.87 -7.88 0.88
C GLU A 580 24.11 -7.99 2.40
N PHE A 581 25.29 -8.41 2.85
CA PHE A 581 25.55 -8.74 4.25
C PHE A 581 26.89 -8.13 4.74
N HIS A 582 26.79 -7.14 5.63
CA HIS A 582 27.93 -6.38 6.16
C HIS A 582 29.00 -7.25 6.86
N ASP A 583 28.60 -8.37 7.49
CA ASP A 583 29.52 -9.35 8.11
C ASP A 583 30.61 -9.91 7.17
N PHE A 584 30.48 -9.70 5.86
CA PHE A 584 31.31 -10.28 4.79
C PHE A 584 32.01 -9.21 3.92
N GLU A 585 32.11 -7.96 4.39
CA GLU A 585 32.99 -6.97 3.75
C GLU A 585 34.47 -7.35 3.90
N ASP A 586 34.82 -8.07 4.97
CA ASP A 586 36.12 -8.73 5.19
C ASP A 586 36.29 -9.97 4.27
N PRO A 587 37.23 -9.94 3.30
CA PRO A 587 37.48 -11.06 2.41
C PRO A 587 38.02 -12.31 3.12
N ASP A 588 38.83 -12.15 4.17
CA ASP A 588 39.50 -13.27 4.84
C ASP A 588 38.51 -14.05 5.69
N ARG A 589 37.62 -13.35 6.42
CA ARG A 589 36.49 -13.98 7.13
C ARG A 589 35.56 -14.71 6.17
N MET A 590 35.27 -14.14 5.01
CA MET A 590 34.43 -14.78 3.99
C MET A 590 35.10 -16.05 3.41
N ASN A 591 36.38 -15.97 3.06
CA ASN A 591 37.17 -17.11 2.57
C ASN A 591 37.24 -18.24 3.61
N ALA A 592 37.39 -17.90 4.89
CA ALA A 592 37.38 -18.87 5.98
C ALA A 592 36.03 -19.60 6.10
N LEU A 593 34.90 -18.91 5.89
CA LEU A 593 33.56 -19.55 5.90
C LEU A 593 33.36 -20.55 4.76
N PHE A 594 33.91 -20.29 3.57
CA PHE A 594 33.89 -21.22 2.44
C PHE A 594 34.83 -22.42 2.67
N ARG A 595 36.08 -22.18 3.09
CA ARG A 595 37.03 -23.26 3.45
C ARG A 595 36.47 -24.19 4.52
N LYS A 596 35.83 -23.63 5.55
CA LYS A 596 35.20 -24.38 6.65
C LYS A 596 33.82 -24.97 6.30
N SER A 597 33.36 -24.87 5.04
CA SER A 597 32.07 -25.45 4.57
C SER A 597 30.84 -24.97 5.34
N LEU A 598 30.90 -23.77 5.93
CA LEU A 598 29.81 -23.17 6.73
C LEU A 598 28.75 -22.46 5.87
N VAL A 599 29.05 -22.19 4.60
CA VAL A 599 28.11 -21.72 3.58
C VAL A 599 27.66 -22.88 2.70
N GLN A 600 26.38 -22.92 2.37
CA GLN A 600 25.74 -23.98 1.61
C GLN A 600 24.79 -23.41 0.53
N LEU A 601 24.73 -24.10 -0.60
CA LEU A 601 23.73 -23.90 -1.65
C LEU A 601 22.87 -25.15 -1.75
N ASN A 602 21.55 -25.02 -1.53
CA ASN A 602 20.60 -26.14 -1.49
C ASN A 602 21.00 -27.24 -0.49
N GLY A 603 21.68 -26.88 0.61
CA GLY A 603 22.23 -27.82 1.60
C GLY A 603 23.58 -28.45 1.23
N ILE A 604 24.12 -28.16 0.05
CA ILE A 604 25.43 -28.65 -0.42
C ILE A 604 26.50 -27.61 -0.03
N PRO A 605 27.62 -27.99 0.62
CA PRO A 605 28.72 -27.07 0.95
C PRO A 605 29.25 -26.30 -0.25
N VAL A 606 29.58 -25.03 -0.03
CA VAL A 606 30.19 -24.14 -1.02
C VAL A 606 31.65 -23.91 -0.64
N ASN A 607 32.57 -24.08 -1.59
CA ASN A 607 34.00 -23.85 -1.39
C ASN A 607 34.64 -23.06 -2.54
N SER A 608 35.86 -22.58 -2.29
CA SER A 608 36.69 -21.88 -3.27
C SER A 608 37.46 -22.84 -4.22
N GLU A 609 37.62 -24.11 -3.85
CA GLU A 609 38.59 -25.02 -4.49
C GLU A 609 37.99 -26.15 -5.34
N ALA A 610 36.66 -26.37 -5.34
CA ALA A 610 36.05 -27.47 -6.12
C ALA A 610 36.22 -27.36 -7.66
N ALA A 611 36.77 -26.25 -8.16
CA ALA A 611 37.09 -26.09 -9.58
C ALA A 611 38.38 -26.80 -10.02
N LEU A 612 39.26 -27.24 -9.10
CA LEU A 612 40.67 -27.53 -9.43
C LEU A 612 41.14 -28.99 -9.32
N THR A 613 40.37 -29.93 -8.79
CA THR A 613 40.80 -31.34 -8.67
C THR A 613 39.82 -32.34 -9.28
N LYS A 614 40.15 -32.81 -10.50
CA LYS A 614 39.71 -34.11 -11.02
C LYS A 614 40.43 -35.23 -10.23
N GLY A 615 40.06 -35.39 -8.97
CA GLY A 615 40.64 -36.35 -8.04
C GLY A 615 39.55 -37.04 -7.22
N VAL A 616 39.71 -38.35 -7.02
CA VAL A 616 38.72 -39.21 -6.36
C VAL A 616 38.46 -38.71 -4.92
N ASN A 617 37.17 -38.62 -4.55
CA ASN A 617 36.60 -38.14 -3.27
C ASN A 617 36.21 -36.64 -3.14
N ALA A 618 36.38 -35.78 -4.14
CA ALA A 618 35.93 -34.37 -4.10
C ALA A 618 34.42 -34.14 -4.38
N THR A 619 33.54 -35.12 -4.15
CA THR A 619 32.29 -35.29 -4.92
C THR A 619 31.01 -34.55 -4.45
N LYS A 620 31.07 -33.65 -3.46
CA LYS A 620 29.87 -32.96 -2.92
C LYS A 620 30.05 -31.49 -2.50
N ALA A 621 30.96 -30.73 -3.11
CA ALA A 621 31.04 -29.28 -2.93
C ALA A 621 30.70 -28.53 -4.23
N VAL A 622 30.09 -27.34 -4.12
CA VAL A 622 29.79 -26.45 -5.25
C VAL A 622 30.74 -25.25 -5.23
N SER A 623 31.23 -24.85 -6.41
CA SER A 623 32.07 -23.65 -6.55
C SER A 623 31.29 -22.40 -6.13
N GLN A 624 31.97 -21.51 -5.39
CA GLN A 624 31.46 -20.20 -4.99
C GLN A 624 31.03 -19.30 -6.17
N ASP A 625 31.64 -19.50 -7.34
CA ASP A 625 31.39 -18.77 -8.59
C ASP A 625 30.15 -19.22 -9.35
N LEU A 626 29.50 -20.31 -8.92
CA LEU A 626 28.33 -20.86 -9.60
C LEU A 626 27.22 -19.79 -9.69
N PRO A 627 26.71 -19.48 -10.90
CA PRO A 627 25.64 -18.51 -11.07
C PRO A 627 24.33 -19.04 -10.46
N LEU A 628 23.83 -18.32 -9.46
CA LEU A 628 22.64 -18.65 -8.70
C LEU A 628 21.38 -18.74 -9.58
N LYS A 629 20.55 -19.74 -9.31
CA LYS A 629 19.31 -20.01 -10.04
C LYS A 629 18.10 -19.60 -9.21
N ASN A 630 16.98 -19.32 -9.88
CA ASN A 630 15.72 -19.08 -9.21
C ASN A 630 15.25 -20.36 -8.48
N MET A 631 14.77 -20.22 -7.24
CA MET A 631 14.44 -21.29 -6.27
C MET A 631 15.62 -21.88 -5.47
N ASP A 632 16.87 -21.53 -5.78
CA ASP A 632 17.99 -21.94 -4.92
C ASP A 632 17.82 -21.39 -3.48
N ILE A 633 18.37 -22.12 -2.50
CA ILE A 633 18.40 -21.73 -1.09
C ILE A 633 19.86 -21.55 -0.69
N ILE A 634 20.23 -20.34 -0.28
CA ILE A 634 21.52 -20.08 0.36
C ILE A 634 21.32 -20.30 1.87
N SER A 635 22.16 -21.12 2.50
CA SER A 635 22.18 -21.32 3.95
C SER A 635 23.56 -21.13 4.56
N ARG A 636 23.59 -20.63 5.81
CA ARG A 636 24.79 -20.43 6.63
C ARG A 636 24.61 -21.11 7.98
N ILE A 637 25.53 -22.00 8.34
CA ILE A 637 25.68 -22.51 9.70
C ILE A 637 26.37 -21.41 10.52
N THR A 638 25.82 -21.05 11.67
CA THR A 638 26.36 -20.00 12.54
C THR A 638 26.20 -20.40 14.01
N HIS A 639 27.22 -20.15 14.83
CA HIS A 639 27.10 -20.26 16.28
C HIS A 639 26.43 -18.99 16.81
N TRP A 640 25.21 -19.12 17.31
CA TRP A 640 24.28 -18.03 17.60
C TRP A 640 24.29 -17.67 19.09
N HIS A 641 24.48 -16.38 19.37
CA HIS A 641 24.41 -15.79 20.71
C HIS A 641 23.27 -14.76 20.74
N GLU A 642 22.40 -14.84 21.75
CA GLU A 642 21.39 -13.80 21.95
C GLU A 642 21.93 -12.71 22.86
N PRO A 643 21.70 -11.42 22.55
CA PRO A 643 22.08 -10.34 23.44
C PRO A 643 21.38 -10.47 24.80
N PRO A 644 22.09 -10.17 25.90
CA PRO A 644 21.53 -10.24 27.25
C PRO A 644 20.37 -9.25 27.44
N VAL A 645 19.43 -9.61 28.32
CA VAL A 645 18.28 -8.78 28.70
C VAL A 645 18.12 -8.74 30.21
N LEU A 646 17.60 -7.63 30.74
CA LEU A 646 17.10 -7.58 32.11
C LEU A 646 15.69 -8.17 32.17
N VAL A 647 15.49 -9.10 33.09
CA VAL A 647 14.17 -9.68 33.39
C VAL A 647 13.97 -9.84 34.90
N PRO A 648 12.74 -9.69 35.40
CA PRO A 648 12.37 -10.20 36.72
C PRO A 648 12.42 -11.73 36.73
N GLU A 649 12.39 -12.33 37.92
CA GLU A 649 12.31 -13.80 38.06
C GLU A 649 11.02 -14.36 37.43
N LYS A 650 9.90 -13.65 37.63
CA LYS A 650 8.60 -13.93 37.01
C LYS A 650 8.09 -12.66 36.32
N ILE A 651 7.54 -12.80 35.11
CA ILE A 651 6.88 -11.71 34.40
C ILE A 651 5.42 -11.67 34.82
N THR A 652 4.93 -10.50 35.21
CA THR A 652 3.53 -10.32 35.65
C THR A 652 2.58 -10.47 34.47
N VAL A 653 1.60 -11.37 34.61
CA VAL A 653 0.57 -11.68 33.61
C VAL A 653 -0.80 -11.69 34.31
N GLN A 654 -1.73 -10.89 33.81
CA GLN A 654 -3.14 -10.89 34.20
C GLN A 654 -3.98 -11.38 33.03
N LYS A 655 -4.89 -12.32 33.26
CA LYS A 655 -5.83 -12.83 32.24
C LYS A 655 -7.18 -12.15 32.41
N LEU A 656 -7.70 -11.53 31.36
CA LEU A 656 -9.01 -10.87 31.32
C LEU A 656 -9.88 -11.51 30.24
N SER A 657 -11.12 -11.88 30.57
CA SER A 657 -12.07 -12.42 29.59
C SER A 657 -12.69 -11.32 28.72
N LEU A 658 -12.88 -11.60 27.44
CA LEU A 658 -13.67 -10.74 26.55
C LEU A 658 -15.16 -10.74 26.99
N PRO A 659 -15.86 -9.59 27.08
CA PRO A 659 -17.26 -9.55 27.50
C PRO A 659 -18.16 -10.43 26.62
N ASN A 660 -19.10 -11.18 27.23
CA ASN A 660 -19.99 -12.09 26.50
C ASN A 660 -20.77 -11.41 25.36
N LYS A 661 -21.29 -10.20 25.61
CA LYS A 661 -21.94 -9.36 24.58
C LYS A 661 -21.05 -9.17 23.34
N VAL A 662 -19.75 -8.94 23.52
CA VAL A 662 -18.78 -8.77 22.41
C VAL A 662 -18.53 -10.10 21.70
N VAL A 663 -18.38 -11.20 22.45
CA VAL A 663 -18.18 -12.56 21.93
C VAL A 663 -19.36 -12.99 21.04
N GLU A 664 -20.58 -12.69 21.48
CA GLU A 664 -21.84 -12.99 20.79
C GLU A 664 -22.07 -12.07 19.58
N HIS A 665 -22.03 -10.75 19.77
CA HIS A 665 -22.30 -9.76 18.72
C HIS A 665 -21.34 -9.89 17.54
N LEU A 666 -20.05 -10.10 17.79
CA LEU A 666 -19.04 -10.29 16.74
C LEU A 666 -18.99 -11.74 16.20
N SER A 667 -19.91 -12.61 16.63
CA SER A 667 -19.97 -14.02 16.23
C SER A 667 -18.64 -14.77 16.41
N ILE A 668 -17.85 -14.41 17.42
CA ILE A 668 -16.50 -14.96 17.65
C ILE A 668 -16.60 -16.48 17.88
N ARG A 669 -17.63 -16.95 18.61
CA ARG A 669 -17.95 -18.38 18.78
C ARG A 669 -18.29 -19.12 17.48
N LYS A 670 -18.78 -18.46 16.43
CA LYS A 670 -19.01 -19.07 15.10
C LYS A 670 -17.77 -19.03 14.21
N ALA A 671 -16.86 -18.08 14.44
CA ALA A 671 -15.59 -17.97 13.72
C ALA A 671 -14.51 -18.94 14.23
N CYS A 672 -14.69 -19.45 15.45
CA CYS A 672 -13.89 -20.52 16.04
C CYS A 672 -14.66 -21.85 15.91
N ASN A 673 -14.11 -22.85 15.22
CA ASN A 673 -14.72 -24.18 15.09
C ASN A 673 -14.62 -25.03 16.39
N ASP A 674 -14.61 -24.40 17.56
CA ASP A 674 -14.36 -25.05 18.85
C ASP A 674 -15.18 -24.35 19.96
N ALA A 675 -16.08 -25.12 20.58
CA ALA A 675 -16.96 -24.67 21.65
C ALA A 675 -16.23 -24.38 22.99
N ASN A 676 -15.03 -24.93 23.19
CA ASN A 676 -14.21 -24.77 24.39
C ASN A 676 -13.10 -23.72 24.23
N SER A 677 -13.18 -22.88 23.18
CA SER A 677 -12.19 -21.83 22.91
C SER A 677 -11.97 -20.88 24.09
N ASP A 678 -10.73 -20.78 24.57
CA ASP A 678 -10.31 -19.69 25.47
C ASP A 678 -10.44 -18.33 24.76
N PHE A 679 -11.11 -17.38 25.42
CA PHE A 679 -11.30 -16.00 24.96
C PHE A 679 -10.54 -14.98 25.82
N SER A 680 -9.49 -15.42 26.52
CA SER A 680 -8.66 -14.58 27.38
C SER A 680 -7.75 -13.61 26.62
N ILE A 681 -7.60 -12.43 27.21
CA ILE A 681 -6.61 -11.41 26.88
C ILE A 681 -5.54 -11.46 27.97
N TYR A 682 -4.30 -11.69 27.56
CA TYR A 682 -3.12 -11.71 28.41
C TYR A 682 -2.57 -10.29 28.49
N CYS A 683 -2.78 -9.64 29.63
CA CYS A 683 -2.22 -8.34 29.98
C CYS A 683 -0.87 -8.57 30.66
N ILE A 684 0.22 -8.28 29.94
CA ILE A 684 1.58 -8.62 30.34
C ILE A 684 2.33 -7.34 30.68
N ASP A 685 2.95 -7.28 31.86
CA ASP A 685 3.93 -6.24 32.18
C ASP A 685 5.27 -6.58 31.53
N LYS A 686 5.57 -5.95 30.39
CA LYS A 686 6.80 -6.23 29.65
C LYS A 686 7.99 -5.56 30.34
N PRO A 687 9.03 -6.32 30.73
CA PRO A 687 10.27 -5.73 31.23
C PRO A 687 10.91 -4.79 30.20
N SER A 688 11.60 -3.75 30.68
CA SER A 688 12.49 -2.97 29.81
C SER A 688 13.64 -3.85 29.28
N SER A 689 14.25 -3.48 28.16
CA SER A 689 15.24 -4.25 27.37
C SER A 689 14.74 -5.49 26.59
N VAL A 690 13.52 -5.98 26.83
CA VAL A 690 12.97 -7.20 26.18
C VAL A 690 12.12 -6.86 24.93
N PRO A 691 12.35 -7.47 23.76
CA PRO A 691 11.46 -7.37 22.59
C PRO A 691 10.18 -8.21 22.77
N VAL A 692 9.06 -7.75 22.21
CA VAL A 692 7.74 -8.40 22.37
C VAL A 692 7.68 -9.82 21.74
N HIS A 693 8.31 -10.02 20.58
CA HIS A 693 8.29 -11.29 19.85
C HIS A 693 9.67 -11.56 19.23
N PRO A 694 9.98 -12.82 18.84
CA PRO A 694 11.25 -13.15 18.18
C PRO A 694 11.55 -12.23 17.00
N THR A 695 12.71 -11.56 17.04
CA THR A 695 13.10 -10.54 16.05
C THR A 695 14.60 -10.28 16.10
N GLY A 696 15.24 -10.18 14.93
CA GLY A 696 16.68 -9.96 14.84
C GLY A 696 17.46 -11.06 15.58
N PRO A 697 18.34 -10.72 16.53
CA PRO A 697 19.13 -11.69 17.28
C PRO A 697 18.37 -12.35 18.44
N TYR A 698 17.14 -11.91 18.76
CA TYR A 698 16.37 -12.37 19.92
C TYR A 698 15.36 -13.46 19.53
N LEU A 699 15.42 -14.60 20.22
CA LEU A 699 14.50 -15.73 20.08
C LEU A 699 13.99 -16.15 21.48
N GLN A 700 14.87 -16.72 22.31
CA GLN A 700 14.61 -17.02 23.72
C GLN A 700 14.38 -15.75 24.55
N ASN A 701 15.20 -14.72 24.34
CA ASN A 701 15.09 -13.41 24.99
C ASN A 701 13.96 -12.57 24.37
N SER A 702 12.78 -13.15 24.17
CA SER A 702 11.57 -12.45 23.69
C SER A 702 10.37 -12.72 24.58
N LEU A 703 9.53 -11.69 24.78
CA LEU A 703 8.43 -11.71 25.76
C LEU A 703 7.49 -12.89 25.52
N THR A 704 7.05 -13.11 24.27
CA THR A 704 6.12 -14.21 23.96
C THR A 704 6.69 -15.57 24.33
N ILE A 705 7.98 -15.85 24.05
CA ILE A 705 8.57 -17.18 24.32
C ILE A 705 8.72 -17.41 25.83
N MET A 706 9.21 -16.41 26.57
CA MET A 706 9.36 -16.54 28.02
C MET A 706 8.01 -16.64 28.74
N VAL A 707 6.99 -15.89 28.30
CA VAL A 707 5.63 -15.97 28.87
C VAL A 707 4.93 -17.26 28.47
N GLU A 708 5.08 -17.76 27.23
CA GLU A 708 4.57 -19.08 26.84
C GLU A 708 5.18 -20.18 27.73
N ALA A 709 6.49 -20.13 28.00
CA ALA A 709 7.15 -21.07 28.90
C ALA A 709 6.68 -20.96 30.36
N GLN A 710 6.47 -19.73 30.86
CA GLN A 710 6.00 -19.48 32.23
C GLN A 710 4.54 -19.92 32.45
N GLU A 711 3.68 -19.66 31.47
CA GLU A 711 2.22 -19.90 31.56
C GLU A 711 1.81 -21.29 31.04
N GLY A 712 2.77 -22.15 30.66
CA GLY A 712 2.51 -23.51 30.16
C GLY A 712 1.84 -23.57 28.79
N LEU A 713 2.04 -22.55 27.95
CA LEU A 713 1.41 -22.44 26.63
C LEU A 713 2.23 -23.11 25.52
N GLU A 714 1.56 -23.54 24.45
CA GLU A 714 2.25 -24.06 23.27
C GLU A 714 3.19 -23.02 22.64
N THR A 715 4.32 -23.50 22.12
CA THR A 715 5.33 -22.69 21.43
C THR A 715 4.72 -21.87 20.28
N ARG A 716 4.93 -20.55 20.29
CA ARG A 716 4.41 -19.59 19.29
C ARG A 716 2.88 -19.55 19.22
N SER A 717 2.16 -19.91 20.28
CA SER A 717 0.69 -19.76 20.39
C SER A 717 0.25 -18.34 20.80
N LEU A 718 1.09 -17.60 21.52
CA LEU A 718 0.75 -16.31 22.10
C LEU A 718 0.93 -15.18 21.07
N LEU A 719 -0.19 -14.60 20.62
CA LEU A 719 -0.24 -13.61 19.55
C LEU A 719 -0.26 -12.18 20.13
N PRO A 720 0.75 -11.34 19.87
CA PRO A 720 0.74 -9.95 20.31
C PRO A 720 -0.30 -9.13 19.52
N CYS A 721 -1.18 -8.42 20.24
CA CYS A 721 -2.17 -7.52 19.65
C CYS A 721 -1.51 -6.21 19.18
N HIS A 722 -0.44 -5.78 19.84
CA HIS A 722 0.40 -4.64 19.46
C HIS A 722 1.86 -4.88 19.88
N ARG A 723 2.73 -3.88 19.69
CA ARG A 723 4.13 -3.94 20.14
C ARG A 723 4.52 -2.66 20.87
N LEU A 724 5.27 -2.83 21.95
CA LEU A 724 6.11 -1.77 22.53
C LEU A 724 7.52 -1.84 21.92
N ASP A 725 8.27 -0.75 22.03
CA ASP A 725 9.70 -0.76 21.72
C ASP A 725 10.47 -1.59 22.76
N ARG A 726 11.66 -2.08 22.40
CA ARG A 726 12.46 -2.98 23.25
C ARG A 726 12.78 -2.34 24.61
N CYS A 727 13.16 -1.07 24.60
CA CYS A 727 13.53 -0.28 25.79
C CYS A 727 12.33 0.25 26.58
N THR A 728 11.15 0.36 25.99
CA THR A 728 9.92 0.77 26.70
C THR A 728 9.42 -0.39 27.57
N SER A 729 8.97 -0.12 28.80
CA SER A 729 8.39 -1.14 29.69
C SER A 729 6.86 -1.09 29.69
N GLY A 730 6.22 -2.10 30.31
CA GLY A 730 4.81 -2.04 30.66
C GLY A 730 3.86 -2.80 29.73
N LEU A 731 2.59 -2.39 29.79
CA LEU A 731 1.42 -3.10 29.30
C LEU A 731 1.51 -3.51 27.82
N THR A 732 1.63 -4.83 27.62
CA THR A 732 1.56 -5.49 26.32
C THR A 732 0.37 -6.45 26.33
N LEU A 733 -0.49 -6.38 25.31
CA LEU A 733 -1.66 -7.25 25.20
C LEU A 733 -1.40 -8.36 24.20
N CYS A 734 -1.61 -9.60 24.63
CA CYS A 734 -1.51 -10.80 23.80
C CYS A 734 -2.79 -11.65 23.91
N CYS A 735 -3.05 -12.50 22.93
CA CYS A 735 -4.13 -13.48 22.95
C CYS A 735 -3.63 -14.81 22.38
N THR A 736 -4.09 -15.94 22.90
CA THR A 736 -3.91 -17.26 22.28
C THR A 736 -4.85 -17.43 21.08
N ASN A 737 -6.08 -16.94 21.19
CA ASN A 737 -7.10 -17.05 20.16
C ASN A 737 -6.92 -16.01 19.01
N PRO A 738 -6.74 -16.45 17.74
CA PRO A 738 -6.59 -15.53 16.61
C PRO A 738 -7.80 -14.64 16.32
N ALA A 739 -9.02 -15.04 16.70
CA ALA A 739 -10.22 -14.22 16.51
C ALA A 739 -10.28 -13.06 17.51
N VAL A 740 -9.96 -13.33 18.78
CA VAL A 740 -9.84 -12.29 19.82
C VAL A 740 -8.71 -11.32 19.49
N ALA A 741 -7.55 -11.83 19.05
CA ALA A 741 -6.43 -10.99 18.61
C ALA A 741 -6.84 -10.01 17.49
N ARG A 742 -7.61 -10.48 16.49
CA ARG A 742 -8.13 -9.62 15.41
C ARG A 742 -9.13 -8.57 15.92
N CYS A 743 -9.97 -8.93 16.88
CA CYS A 743 -10.93 -8.02 17.50
C CYS A 743 -10.20 -6.85 18.19
N ILE A 744 -9.25 -7.14 19.08
CA ILE A 744 -8.44 -6.12 19.78
C ILE A 744 -7.62 -5.28 18.80
N GLN A 745 -7.04 -5.90 17.77
CA GLN A 745 -6.32 -5.19 16.70
C GLN A 745 -7.22 -4.22 15.91
N ALA A 746 -8.49 -4.57 15.66
CA ALA A 746 -9.44 -3.68 14.97
C ALA A 746 -9.70 -2.40 15.79
N GLN A 747 -10.04 -2.55 17.08
CA GLN A 747 -10.25 -1.41 17.99
C GLN A 747 -9.01 -0.49 18.05
N MET A 748 -7.81 -1.08 18.11
CA MET A 748 -6.55 -0.31 18.09
C MET A 748 -6.30 0.43 16.77
N ASN A 749 -6.76 -0.11 15.64
CA ASN A 749 -6.61 0.52 14.32
C ASN A 749 -7.61 1.65 14.10
N HIS A 750 -8.82 1.54 14.64
CA HIS A 750 -9.85 2.57 14.61
C HIS A 750 -9.58 3.75 15.57
N LYS A 751 -8.53 3.65 16.41
CA LYS A 751 -8.20 4.58 17.51
C LYS A 751 -9.22 4.55 18.67
N GLU A 752 -10.00 3.47 18.80
CA GLU A 752 -11.01 3.24 19.85
C GLU A 752 -10.38 2.74 21.18
N VAL A 753 -9.04 2.75 21.26
CA VAL A 753 -8.27 2.33 22.43
C VAL A 753 -7.48 3.51 22.99
N GLU A 754 -7.89 3.98 24.17
CA GLU A 754 -7.17 4.96 24.97
C GLU A 754 -5.93 4.30 25.59
N LYS A 755 -4.78 4.97 25.49
CA LYS A 755 -3.49 4.44 25.95
C LYS A 755 -2.75 5.45 26.81
N ILE A 756 -2.40 5.06 28.03
CA ILE A 756 -1.76 5.93 29.03
C ILE A 756 -0.39 5.38 29.36
N TYR A 757 0.62 6.22 29.16
CA TYR A 757 2.02 5.97 29.47
C TYR A 757 2.49 6.98 30.52
N VAL A 758 3.56 6.64 31.24
CA VAL A 758 4.31 7.55 32.11
C VAL A 758 5.75 7.62 31.62
N ALA A 759 6.32 8.82 31.59
CA ALA A 759 7.68 9.09 31.19
C ALA A 759 8.41 9.94 32.24
N ARG A 760 9.72 9.71 32.44
CA ARG A 760 10.61 10.64 33.15
C ARG A 760 11.48 11.40 32.16
N VAL A 761 11.35 12.71 32.13
CA VAL A 761 12.01 13.60 31.15
C VAL A 761 12.96 14.57 31.82
N LYS A 762 13.99 15.04 31.11
CA LYS A 762 14.84 16.14 31.61
C LYS A 762 14.06 17.45 31.69
N GLY A 763 14.44 18.32 32.61
CA GLY A 763 13.90 19.66 32.76
C GLY A 763 12.56 19.72 33.50
N LYS A 764 12.11 20.95 33.78
CA LYS A 764 10.78 21.25 34.30
C LYS A 764 9.77 21.34 33.15
N PHE A 765 9.06 20.25 32.91
CA PHE A 765 8.05 20.14 31.86
C PHE A 765 6.88 21.11 32.15
N PRO A 766 6.36 21.82 31.15
CA PRO A 766 5.38 22.89 31.37
C PRO A 766 4.05 22.35 31.88
N SER A 767 3.48 23.02 32.89
CA SER A 767 2.12 22.77 33.39
C SER A 767 1.03 23.43 32.52
N LYS A 768 1.41 24.43 31.72
CA LYS A 768 0.61 25.07 30.66
C LYS A 768 1.58 25.45 29.54
N LEU A 769 1.19 25.24 28.29
CA LEU A 769 2.00 25.64 27.14
C LEU A 769 1.85 27.15 26.93
N ILE A 770 2.89 27.88 27.31
CA ILE A 770 3.10 29.30 27.02
C ILE A 770 4.47 29.33 26.31
N ASP A 771 4.61 30.14 25.25
CA ASP A 771 5.85 30.38 24.50
C ASP A 771 6.37 29.32 23.49
N HIS A 772 5.48 28.71 22.70
CA HIS A 772 5.85 28.20 21.36
C HIS A 772 4.72 28.44 20.32
N PRO A 773 5.04 28.60 19.02
CA PRO A 773 4.15 29.15 18.01
C PRO A 773 2.89 28.29 17.72
N PRO A 774 1.82 28.90 17.18
CA PRO A 774 0.47 28.37 17.34
C PRO A 774 0.23 27.05 16.60
N CYS A 775 -0.27 26.07 17.35
CA CYS A 775 -1.13 25.05 16.77
C CYS A 775 -2.40 25.76 16.24
N ASN A 776 -2.81 25.48 15.00
CA ASN A 776 -3.92 26.19 14.35
C ASN A 776 -5.20 26.14 15.22
N GLU A 777 -5.73 27.30 15.62
CA GLU A 777 -6.81 27.40 16.62
C GLU A 777 -8.18 26.80 16.23
N LYS A 778 -8.31 26.19 15.05
CA LYS A 778 -9.60 25.75 14.48
C LYS A 778 -10.00 24.28 14.75
N GLU A 779 -9.28 23.54 15.58
CA GLU A 779 -9.73 22.20 16.06
C GLU A 779 -10.04 22.15 17.58
N LYS A 780 -10.85 23.10 18.07
CA LYS A 780 -11.53 22.96 19.36
C LYS A 780 -12.73 22.00 19.26
N SER A 781 -12.47 20.70 19.41
CA SER A 781 -13.51 19.72 19.80
C SER A 781 -13.01 18.63 20.77
N LEU A 782 -11.91 18.89 21.49
CA LEU A 782 -11.55 18.14 22.69
C LEU A 782 -11.48 19.13 23.85
N ILE A 783 -12.39 18.96 24.82
CA ILE A 783 -12.28 19.62 26.13
C ILE A 783 -11.10 18.95 26.85
N LEU A 784 -9.92 19.55 26.71
CA LEU A 784 -8.74 19.18 27.48
C LEU A 784 -8.98 19.51 28.96
N LYS A 785 -8.61 18.61 29.87
CA LYS A 785 -8.64 18.88 31.30
C LYS A 785 -7.54 19.89 31.65
N ALA A 786 -7.71 20.59 32.78
CA ALA A 786 -6.70 21.53 33.25
C ALA A 786 -5.32 20.86 33.36
N GLY A 787 -4.30 21.46 32.74
CA GLY A 787 -2.92 20.94 32.73
C GLY A 787 -2.60 19.91 31.64
N GLU A 788 -3.54 19.58 30.75
CA GLU A 788 -3.31 18.76 29.57
C GLU A 788 -3.02 19.62 28.33
N PHE A 789 -2.08 19.19 27.48
CA PHE A 789 -1.89 19.78 26.15
C PHE A 789 -1.72 18.74 25.05
N LEU A 790 -2.00 19.16 23.82
CA LEU A 790 -1.91 18.34 22.61
C LEU A 790 -0.70 18.75 21.78
N TYR A 791 0.05 17.78 21.28
CA TYR A 791 1.19 18.00 20.39
C TYR A 791 1.07 17.11 19.15
N GLU A 792 0.99 17.74 17.98
CA GLU A 792 0.94 17.09 16.68
C GLU A 792 2.20 17.45 15.87
N ALA A 793 2.93 16.41 15.44
CA ALA A 793 4.11 16.56 14.61
C ALA A 793 4.31 15.31 13.73
N PRO A 794 4.58 15.44 12.43
CA PRO A 794 4.76 14.30 11.53
C PRO A 794 6.11 13.58 11.78
N ILE A 795 6.08 12.25 11.93
CA ILE A 795 7.30 11.46 12.21
C ILE A 795 7.80 10.74 10.97
N GLY A 796 9.08 10.98 10.64
CA GLY A 796 9.77 10.40 9.49
C GLY A 796 10.81 9.31 9.83
N VAL A 797 11.59 8.92 8.81
CA VAL A 797 12.78 8.06 8.96
C VAL A 797 14.00 8.93 8.67
N VAL A 798 14.94 9.02 9.62
CA VAL A 798 16.22 9.70 9.37
C VAL A 798 17.26 8.67 8.93
N ASP A 799 17.46 7.63 9.75
CA ASP A 799 18.43 6.58 9.49
C ASP A 799 17.76 5.20 9.61
N ILE A 800 17.69 4.48 8.49
CA ILE A 800 17.12 3.13 8.42
C ILE A 800 18.00 2.11 9.18
N LYS A 801 19.33 2.28 9.17
CA LYS A 801 20.30 1.38 9.81
C LYS A 801 20.27 1.53 11.33
N LYS A 802 20.28 2.77 11.84
CA LYS A 802 20.18 3.07 13.29
C LYS A 802 18.74 3.04 13.83
N GLY A 803 17.74 2.96 12.95
CA GLY A 803 16.32 3.01 13.31
C GLY A 803 15.87 4.39 13.83
N LEU A 804 16.62 5.44 13.49
CA LEU A 804 16.40 6.80 13.98
C LEU A 804 15.16 7.43 13.33
N ARG A 805 14.30 7.98 14.18
CA ARG A 805 13.09 8.73 13.85
C ARG A 805 13.25 10.17 14.33
N ALA A 806 12.74 11.14 13.59
CA ALA A 806 12.64 12.54 14.01
C ALA A 806 11.29 13.10 13.55
N VAL A 807 10.96 14.31 14.00
CA VAL A 807 9.96 15.12 13.30
C VAL A 807 10.56 15.52 11.94
N ILE A 808 9.84 15.24 10.85
CA ILE A 808 10.28 15.57 9.48
C ILE A 808 9.05 15.98 8.68
N GLU A 809 9.16 17.07 7.94
CA GLU A 809 8.15 17.48 6.97
C GLU A 809 7.88 16.37 5.94
N GLY A 810 6.60 16.13 5.61
CA GLY A 810 6.18 14.94 4.84
C GLY A 810 6.25 13.60 5.60
N GLY A 811 6.64 13.60 6.88
CA GLY A 811 6.55 12.44 7.77
C GLY A 811 5.10 11.95 7.99
N LYS A 812 4.93 10.79 8.63
CA LYS A 812 3.58 10.27 8.91
C LYS A 812 2.94 11.05 10.05
N PRO A 813 1.72 11.60 9.90
CA PRO A 813 1.05 12.35 10.96
C PRO A 813 1.03 11.57 12.27
N ALA A 814 1.43 12.24 13.36
CA ALA A 814 1.50 11.66 14.69
C ALA A 814 1.05 12.68 15.72
N MET A 815 0.23 12.25 16.68
CA MET A 815 -0.40 13.11 17.67
C MET A 815 -0.34 12.47 19.04
N SER A 816 0.15 13.23 20.02
CA SER A 816 0.31 12.80 21.41
C SER A 816 -0.19 13.90 22.34
N LYS A 817 -0.84 13.50 23.42
CA LYS A 817 -1.27 14.40 24.50
C LYS A 817 -0.37 14.20 25.71
N PHE A 818 -0.05 15.27 26.41
CA PHE A 818 0.86 15.28 27.56
C PHE A 818 0.27 16.04 28.74
N ARG A 819 0.66 15.62 29.95
CA ARG A 819 0.30 16.26 31.22
C ARG A 819 1.45 16.10 32.23
N LEU A 820 1.89 17.21 32.82
CA LEU A 820 2.82 17.17 33.96
C LEU A 820 2.14 16.45 35.14
N LEU A 821 2.83 15.48 35.74
CA LEU A 821 2.42 14.85 36.99
C LEU A 821 3.18 15.47 38.18
N GLY A 822 4.51 15.56 38.08
CA GLY A 822 5.35 16.16 39.12
C GLY A 822 6.75 16.52 38.60
N TYR A 823 7.50 17.33 39.35
CA TYR A 823 8.85 17.78 38.99
C TYR A 823 9.80 17.63 40.18
N ASP A 824 10.91 16.91 40.00
CA ASP A 824 11.97 16.78 41.01
C ASP A 824 13.08 17.79 40.73
N PHE A 825 13.19 18.77 41.64
CA PHE A 825 14.22 19.81 41.61
C PHE A 825 15.63 19.22 41.76
N THR A 826 15.81 18.12 42.49
CA THR A 826 17.12 17.54 42.82
C THR A 826 17.77 16.91 41.59
N SER A 827 17.00 16.15 40.80
CA SER A 827 17.49 15.57 39.55
C SER A 827 17.22 16.42 38.31
N ASN A 828 16.52 17.56 38.44
CA ASN A 828 16.04 18.38 37.33
C ASN A 828 15.32 17.51 36.26
N THR A 829 14.35 16.72 36.72
CA THR A 829 13.51 15.89 35.84
C THR A 829 12.03 16.04 36.16
N SER A 830 11.17 15.78 35.19
CA SER A 830 9.72 15.74 35.37
C SER A 830 9.15 14.36 35.12
N LEU A 831 8.09 14.02 35.86
CA LEU A 831 7.22 12.89 35.59
C LEU A 831 6.04 13.37 34.73
N VAL A 832 5.83 12.74 33.58
CA VAL A 832 4.86 13.19 32.57
C VAL A 832 3.95 12.03 32.15
N GLU A 833 2.64 12.24 32.23
CA GLU A 833 1.65 11.36 31.61
C GLU A 833 1.61 11.62 30.11
N CYS A 834 1.65 10.55 29.32
CA CYS A 834 1.73 10.59 27.87
C CYS A 834 0.61 9.72 27.25
N GLN A 835 -0.22 10.30 26.39
CA GLN A 835 -1.34 9.63 25.72
C GLN A 835 -1.16 9.71 24.18
N PRO A 836 -0.61 8.67 23.52
CA PRO A 836 -0.46 8.66 22.07
C PRO A 836 -1.80 8.37 21.38
N LEU A 837 -2.32 9.34 20.61
CA LEU A 837 -3.56 9.24 19.82
C LEU A 837 -3.31 8.62 18.43
N THR A 838 -2.04 8.35 18.11
CA THR A 838 -1.58 7.60 16.93
C THR A 838 -0.52 6.57 17.35
N GLY A 839 -0.25 5.58 16.49
CA GLY A 839 0.79 4.58 16.73
C GLY A 839 1.95 4.65 15.74
N ARG A 840 2.91 5.56 15.94
CA ARG A 840 4.18 5.57 15.20
C ARG A 840 5.32 4.99 16.05
N GLN A 841 6.35 4.44 15.40
CA GLN A 841 7.54 3.94 16.09
C GLN A 841 8.26 5.10 16.80
N HIS A 842 8.70 4.89 18.04
CA HIS A 842 9.36 5.89 18.89
C HIS A 842 8.53 7.17 19.15
N GLN A 843 7.22 7.19 18.89
CA GLN A 843 6.42 8.43 18.84
C GLN A 843 6.58 9.33 20.07
N LEU A 844 6.37 8.79 21.27
CA LEU A 844 6.49 9.57 22.51
C LEU A 844 7.93 10.06 22.74
N ARG A 845 8.93 9.24 22.38
CA ARG A 845 10.35 9.55 22.55
C ARG A 845 10.78 10.73 21.68
N VAL A 846 10.31 10.74 20.42
CA VAL A 846 10.55 11.82 19.46
C VAL A 846 9.80 13.09 19.87
N HIS A 847 8.51 13.00 20.18
CA HIS A 847 7.71 14.18 20.56
C HIS A 847 8.25 14.85 21.83
N LEU A 848 8.63 14.07 22.84
CA LEU A 848 9.23 14.59 24.07
C LEU A 848 10.59 15.24 23.81
N LYS A 849 11.43 14.68 22.94
CA LYS A 849 12.68 15.35 22.48
C LYS A 849 12.38 16.67 21.79
N GLU A 850 11.45 16.69 20.84
CA GLU A 850 11.15 17.87 20.01
C GLU A 850 10.59 19.03 20.85
N LEU A 851 9.84 18.71 21.91
CA LEU A 851 9.38 19.66 22.92
C LEU A 851 10.50 20.21 23.83
N GLY A 852 11.75 19.75 23.68
CA GLY A 852 12.88 20.14 24.52
C GLY A 852 13.06 19.31 25.81
N PHE A 853 12.19 18.32 26.05
CA PHE A 853 12.16 17.52 27.28
C PHE A 853 12.36 16.01 26.96
N PRO A 854 13.54 15.58 26.46
CA PRO A 854 13.78 14.18 26.13
C PRO A 854 13.72 13.30 27.39
N ILE A 855 13.34 12.03 27.20
CA ILE A 855 13.40 10.99 28.25
C ILE A 855 14.85 10.88 28.73
N HIS A 856 15.07 11.04 30.03
CA HIS A 856 16.39 11.46 30.55
C HIS A 856 17.53 10.44 30.30
N ASN A 857 17.19 9.15 30.23
CA ASN A 857 18.10 8.04 29.98
C ASN A 857 18.05 7.49 28.54
N ASP A 858 17.34 8.15 27.62
CA ASP A 858 17.19 7.69 26.24
C ASP A 858 18.37 8.08 25.35
N VAL A 859 19.34 7.18 25.18
CA VAL A 859 20.58 7.46 24.41
C VAL A 859 20.37 7.69 22.91
N LEU A 860 19.18 7.41 22.33
CA LEU A 860 18.92 7.80 20.93
C LEU A 860 18.47 9.26 20.78
N TYR A 861 18.01 9.88 21.87
CA TYR A 861 17.25 11.14 21.82
C TYR A 861 17.65 12.17 22.88
N CYS A 862 18.42 11.79 23.90
CA CYS A 862 18.97 12.66 24.93
C CYS A 862 20.48 12.79 24.73
N ASP A 863 20.93 14.00 24.35
CA ASP A 863 22.34 14.24 24.00
C ASP A 863 23.28 14.28 25.23
N GLN A 864 22.72 14.37 26.44
CA GLN A 864 23.46 14.34 27.72
C GLN A 864 22.91 13.27 28.67
N VAL A 865 23.16 11.99 28.41
CA VAL A 865 22.76 10.94 29.37
C VAL A 865 23.75 10.89 30.53
N GLU A 866 23.36 11.47 31.67
CA GLU A 866 24.10 11.37 32.93
C GLU A 866 24.37 9.91 33.28
N ASN A 867 25.59 9.64 33.74
CA ASN A 867 26.10 8.28 33.86
C ASN A 867 25.69 7.61 35.19
N ARG A 868 24.42 7.75 35.58
CA ARG A 868 23.88 7.23 36.85
C ARG A 868 23.05 5.98 36.61
N GLN A 869 23.37 4.91 37.34
CA GLN A 869 22.74 3.59 37.29
C GLN A 869 22.64 2.97 35.88
N ARG A 870 23.80 2.54 35.36
CA ARG A 870 23.87 1.55 34.28
C ARG A 870 24.32 0.22 34.86
N ILE A 871 23.76 -0.87 34.32
CA ILE A 871 24.32 -2.22 34.48
C ILE A 871 25.80 -2.15 34.12
N LEU A 872 26.71 -2.66 34.96
CA LEU A 872 28.13 -2.54 34.64
C LEU A 872 28.41 -3.34 33.38
N LYS A 873 29.16 -2.72 32.46
CA LYS A 873 29.65 -3.37 31.24
C LYS A 873 30.34 -4.71 31.55
N ALA A 874 31.08 -4.77 32.65
CA ALA A 874 31.71 -5.97 33.18
C ALA A 874 30.70 -7.07 33.54
N ASP A 875 29.56 -6.75 34.16
CA ASP A 875 28.52 -7.74 34.52
C ASP A 875 27.86 -8.34 33.28
N VAL A 876 27.61 -7.51 32.27
CA VAL A 876 27.05 -7.95 30.98
C VAL A 876 28.03 -8.88 30.26
N ILE A 877 29.30 -8.52 30.20
CA ILE A 877 30.36 -9.36 29.60
C ILE A 877 30.51 -10.66 30.40
N LYS A 878 30.56 -10.60 31.74
CA LYS A 878 30.62 -11.76 32.63
C LYS A 878 29.46 -12.71 32.38
N ALA A 879 28.22 -12.21 32.28
CA ALA A 879 27.04 -13.02 32.00
C ALA A 879 27.11 -13.72 30.63
N VAL A 880 27.61 -13.03 29.59
CA VAL A 880 27.85 -13.63 28.26
C VAL A 880 28.95 -14.70 28.34
N THR A 881 30.05 -14.43 29.03
CA THR A 881 31.16 -15.40 29.22
C THR A 881 30.72 -16.64 29.99
N THR A 882 29.88 -16.50 31.03
CA THR A 882 29.28 -17.64 31.73
C THR A 882 28.33 -18.44 30.83
N ALA A 883 27.56 -17.76 29.97
CA ALA A 883 26.69 -18.42 29.00
C ALA A 883 27.48 -19.20 27.93
N ILE A 884 28.66 -18.72 27.50
CA ILE A 884 29.56 -19.46 26.58
C ILE A 884 29.98 -20.82 27.15
N GLY A 885 30.23 -20.90 28.46
CA GLY A 885 30.54 -22.16 29.14
C GLY A 885 29.34 -23.11 29.25
N SER A 886 28.13 -22.58 29.25
CA SER A 886 26.87 -23.33 29.32
C SER A 886 26.42 -23.73 27.92
N LYS A 887 26.91 -24.86 27.39
CA LYS A 887 26.55 -25.32 26.03
C LYS A 887 25.28 -26.18 26.05
N ILE A 888 24.42 -26.03 25.05
CA ILE A 888 23.34 -27.02 24.79
C ILE A 888 23.82 -28.11 23.85
N GLU A 889 23.09 -29.22 23.81
CA GLU A 889 23.37 -30.34 22.92
C GLU A 889 23.02 -29.97 21.46
N GLU A 890 24.04 -29.79 20.60
CA GLU A 890 23.89 -29.34 19.21
C GLU A 890 23.47 -30.49 18.27
N LYS A 891 22.34 -31.12 18.59
CA LYS A 891 21.77 -32.27 17.87
C LYS A 891 21.72 -32.02 16.36
N GLY A 892 22.34 -32.90 15.59
CA GLY A 892 22.25 -32.92 14.12
C GLY A 892 23.19 -31.94 13.39
N PHE A 893 24.38 -31.70 13.95
CA PHE A 893 25.57 -31.14 13.29
C PHE A 893 26.75 -32.09 13.54
N SER A 894 27.77 -32.08 12.68
CA SER A 894 29.02 -32.82 12.95
C SER A 894 29.92 -32.04 13.92
N THR A 895 30.85 -32.75 14.59
CA THR A 895 31.87 -32.14 15.44
C THR A 895 32.64 -31.05 14.70
N ASP A 896 33.08 -31.33 13.47
CA ASP A 896 33.80 -30.38 12.62
C ASP A 896 32.98 -29.11 12.33
N GLN A 897 31.67 -29.24 12.09
CA GLN A 897 30.78 -28.10 11.86
C GLN A 897 30.59 -27.26 13.14
N ILE A 898 30.51 -27.92 14.28
CA ILE A 898 30.38 -27.29 15.61
C ILE A 898 31.64 -26.49 15.93
N GLU A 899 32.82 -27.09 15.77
CA GLU A 899 34.10 -26.46 16.04
C GLU A 899 34.35 -25.30 15.07
N ALA A 900 34.19 -25.52 13.76
CA ALA A 900 34.31 -24.48 12.75
C ALA A 900 33.37 -23.29 12.99
N ALA A 901 32.11 -23.53 13.36
CA ALA A 901 31.16 -22.45 13.63
C ALA A 901 31.51 -21.66 14.90
N ARG A 902 32.16 -22.28 15.90
CA ARG A 902 32.63 -21.64 17.13
C ARG A 902 33.91 -20.83 16.91
N GLU A 903 34.85 -21.33 16.11
CA GLU A 903 36.05 -20.60 15.70
C GLU A 903 35.69 -19.29 14.98
N MET A 904 34.69 -19.31 14.10
CA MET A 904 34.23 -18.12 13.37
C MET A 904 33.38 -17.13 14.20
N CYS A 905 33.12 -17.43 15.47
CA CYS A 905 32.18 -16.70 16.33
C CYS A 905 32.90 -15.74 17.28
N SER A 906 32.79 -14.44 17.02
CA SER A 906 33.45 -13.37 17.82
C SER A 906 33.18 -13.48 19.33
N CYS A 907 31.96 -13.82 19.78
CA CYS A 907 31.69 -14.08 21.20
C CYS A 907 32.60 -15.18 21.79
N CYS A 908 32.78 -16.29 21.06
CA CYS A 908 33.60 -17.42 21.52
C CYS A 908 35.10 -17.17 21.43
N GLN A 909 35.53 -16.21 20.61
CA GLN A 909 36.90 -15.70 20.59
C GLN A 909 37.16 -14.64 21.68
N GLY A 910 36.17 -14.35 22.55
CA GLY A 910 36.26 -13.34 23.61
C GLY A 910 35.90 -11.93 23.18
N GLU A 911 35.65 -11.69 21.89
CA GLU A 911 35.32 -10.39 21.30
C GLU A 911 33.82 -10.03 21.45
N VAL A 912 33.30 -10.14 22.68
CA VAL A 912 31.88 -9.88 23.00
C VAL A 912 31.43 -8.47 22.57
N GLU A 913 32.33 -7.50 22.60
CA GLU A 913 32.07 -6.10 22.22
C GLU A 913 31.98 -5.87 20.71
N VAL A 914 32.59 -6.74 19.90
CA VAL A 914 32.46 -6.73 18.44
C VAL A 914 31.17 -7.42 18.01
N ALA A 915 30.77 -8.47 18.74
CA ALA A 915 29.58 -9.27 18.45
C ALA A 915 28.26 -8.54 18.74
N PHE A 916 28.25 -7.61 19.69
CA PHE A 916 27.05 -6.89 20.13
C PHE A 916 27.27 -5.39 20.21
N ASN A 917 26.37 -4.60 19.61
CA ASN A 917 26.43 -3.15 19.73
C ASN A 917 26.12 -2.66 21.15
N SER A 918 26.51 -1.42 21.48
CA SER A 918 26.39 -0.84 22.82
C SER A 918 24.95 -0.80 23.36
N ALA A 919 23.92 -0.80 22.50
CA ALA A 919 22.52 -0.92 22.92
C ALA A 919 22.12 -2.38 23.20
N GLN A 920 22.66 -3.35 22.48
CA GLN A 920 22.52 -4.79 22.77
C GLN A 920 23.23 -5.17 24.07
N LEU A 921 24.40 -4.60 24.35
CA LEU A 921 25.14 -4.74 25.61
C LEU A 921 24.61 -3.87 26.75
N LEU A 922 23.49 -3.17 26.54
CA LEU A 922 22.81 -2.32 27.54
C LEU A 922 23.63 -1.11 28.07
N GLN A 923 24.86 -0.91 27.56
CA GLN A 923 25.79 0.19 27.92
C GLN A 923 25.25 1.57 27.53
N SER A 924 24.41 1.63 26.49
CA SER A 924 23.83 2.85 25.91
C SER A 924 22.35 3.01 26.25
N GLY A 925 21.99 3.11 27.54
CA GLY A 925 20.62 3.46 27.97
C GLY A 925 19.53 2.59 27.34
N ALA A 926 19.80 1.28 27.21
CA ALA A 926 18.89 0.35 26.54
C ALA A 926 17.63 0.03 27.35
N ILE A 927 17.59 0.51 28.60
CA ILE A 927 16.39 0.71 29.39
C ILE A 927 16.09 2.20 29.44
N ILE A 928 14.83 2.57 29.22
CA ILE A 928 14.39 3.98 29.29
C ILE A 928 13.23 4.12 30.26
N ASP A 929 13.12 5.29 30.90
CA ASP A 929 12.05 5.63 31.82
C ASP A 929 10.79 6.05 31.04
N LEU A 930 10.26 5.10 30.27
CA LEU A 930 8.99 5.15 29.56
C LEU A 930 8.24 3.83 29.80
N HIS A 931 7.04 3.93 30.35
CA HIS A 931 6.26 2.79 30.80
C HIS A 931 4.80 2.90 30.37
N ALA A 932 4.25 1.86 29.74
CA ALA A 932 2.83 1.78 29.39
C ALA A 932 2.01 1.30 30.60
N ARG A 933 1.26 2.19 31.25
CA ARG A 933 0.55 1.93 32.52
C ARG A 933 -0.83 1.30 32.32
N LYS A 934 -1.66 1.91 31.45
CA LYS A 934 -3.09 1.60 31.37
C LYS A 934 -3.63 1.73 29.96
N TYR A 935 -4.41 0.75 29.52
CA TYR A 935 -5.21 0.81 28.28
C TYR A 935 -6.69 0.66 28.61
N ILE A 936 -7.52 1.41 27.90
CA ILE A 936 -8.98 1.31 27.92
C ILE A 936 -9.44 0.92 26.52
N ILE A 937 -10.19 -0.17 26.41
CA ILE A 937 -10.75 -0.70 25.17
C ILE A 937 -12.27 -0.65 25.30
N SER A 938 -12.91 0.25 24.55
CA SER A 938 -14.36 0.32 24.45
C SER A 938 -14.84 -0.52 23.27
N PHE A 939 -16.05 -1.09 23.35
CA PHE A 939 -16.68 -1.82 22.25
C PHE A 939 -18.10 -1.27 22.04
N THR A 940 -18.47 -0.89 20.81
CA THR A 940 -19.78 -0.31 20.47
C THR A 940 -20.45 -1.02 19.30
N THR A 941 -21.79 -0.96 19.22
CA THR A 941 -22.61 -1.61 18.18
C THR A 941 -22.70 -0.81 16.87
N ASN A 942 -21.59 -0.34 16.31
CA ASN A 942 -21.68 0.50 15.11
C ASN A 942 -22.05 -0.30 13.86
N LYS A 943 -23.34 -0.23 13.47
CA LYS A 943 -23.83 -0.70 12.17
C LYS A 943 -23.13 0.08 11.05
N THR A 944 -22.50 -0.63 10.14
CA THR A 944 -22.19 -0.13 8.79
C THR A 944 -23.45 0.02 7.95
N GLN A 945 -24.32 0.97 8.32
CA GLN A 945 -25.43 1.47 7.51
C GLN A 945 -25.61 2.99 7.72
N LYS A 946 -24.98 3.82 6.86
CA LYS A 946 -25.40 5.21 6.67
C LYS A 946 -26.84 5.19 6.11
N LYS A 947 -27.86 5.42 6.95
CA LYS A 947 -29.24 5.73 6.51
C LYS A 947 -29.80 6.88 7.35
N LYS A 948 -30.07 8.00 6.65
CA LYS A 948 -30.78 9.21 7.06
C LYS A 948 -30.26 9.93 8.32
N ALA A 949 -30.10 11.25 8.20
CA ALA A 949 -30.06 12.15 9.34
C ALA A 949 -31.42 12.14 10.08
N ASP A 950 -31.44 12.73 11.28
CA ASP A 950 -32.61 12.96 12.14
C ASP A 950 -33.13 11.78 12.96
N ALA A 951 -32.33 10.71 13.11
CA ALA A 951 -32.48 9.76 14.21
C ALA A 951 -31.35 9.97 15.23
N ILE A 952 -31.71 10.24 16.50
CA ILE A 952 -30.77 10.18 17.62
C ILE A 952 -30.36 8.71 17.80
N ILE A 953 -29.17 8.34 17.28
CA ILE A 953 -28.65 6.98 17.43
C ILE A 953 -28.13 6.83 18.87
N HIS A 954 -28.87 6.10 19.69
CA HIS A 954 -28.34 5.55 20.93
C HIS A 954 -27.30 4.47 20.58
N ASP A 955 -26.02 4.80 20.73
CA ASP A 955 -24.90 3.88 20.51
C ASP A 955 -24.85 2.86 21.66
N GLU A 956 -25.26 1.61 21.44
CA GLU A 956 -25.26 0.60 22.50
C GLU A 956 -23.82 0.14 22.78
N SER A 957 -23.36 0.42 24.00
CA SER A 957 -22.08 -0.07 24.49
C SER A 957 -22.13 -1.60 24.68
N LEU A 958 -21.33 -2.33 23.89
CA LEU A 958 -21.12 -3.77 24.05
C LEU A 958 -20.28 -4.10 25.29
N GLY A 959 -19.57 -3.12 25.82
CA GLY A 959 -18.76 -3.21 27.03
C GLY A 959 -17.47 -2.40 26.94
N LYS A 960 -16.73 -2.37 28.05
CA LYS A 960 -15.41 -1.75 28.15
C LYS A 960 -14.49 -2.65 28.96
N ILE A 961 -13.25 -2.80 28.51
CA ILE A 961 -12.18 -3.49 29.23
C ILE A 961 -11.15 -2.45 29.65
N GLU A 962 -10.76 -2.48 30.91
CA GLU A 962 -9.63 -1.73 31.42
C GLU A 962 -8.49 -2.69 31.76
N CYS A 963 -7.32 -2.43 31.20
CA CYS A 963 -6.08 -3.16 31.44
C CYS A 963 -5.11 -2.21 32.17
N LYS A 964 -4.62 -2.57 33.36
CA LYS A 964 -3.83 -1.69 34.24
C LYS A 964 -2.73 -2.53 34.93
N ILE A 965 -1.47 -2.09 34.87
CA ILE A 965 -0.29 -2.76 35.49
C ILE A 965 0.61 -1.73 36.17
N ASP A 966 1.29 -2.07 37.27
CA ASP A 966 1.83 -1.07 38.20
C ASP A 966 2.92 -0.15 37.67
N VAL A 967 2.90 1.09 38.18
CA VAL A 967 3.97 2.06 37.88
C VAL A 967 5.31 1.57 38.45
N PRO A 968 6.41 1.71 37.69
CA PRO A 968 7.74 1.22 38.09
C PRO A 968 8.31 2.04 39.26
N ALA A 969 9.31 1.48 39.95
CA ALA A 969 9.93 2.10 41.13
C ALA A 969 10.46 3.52 40.87
N TRP A 970 11.03 3.80 39.69
CA TRP A 970 11.50 5.14 39.33
C TRP A 970 10.37 6.19 39.23
N ALA A 971 9.14 5.76 38.96
CA ALA A 971 7.95 6.63 38.98
C ALA A 971 7.33 6.73 40.38
N LYS A 972 7.36 5.64 41.17
CA LYS A 972 6.90 5.64 42.58
C LYS A 972 7.75 6.55 43.47
N ASN A 973 9.06 6.58 43.26
CA ASN A 973 9.99 7.36 44.10
C ASN A 973 9.92 8.87 43.85
N PHE A 974 9.20 9.33 42.82
CA PHE A 974 8.99 10.75 42.51
C PHE A 974 8.10 11.49 43.52
N VAL A 975 7.44 10.73 44.39
CA VAL A 975 6.43 11.19 45.36
C VAL A 975 7.08 11.72 46.64
N ASN A 976 8.21 11.14 47.06
CA ASN A 976 8.77 11.37 48.38
C ASN A 976 9.68 12.62 48.49
N THR A 977 9.68 13.51 47.50
CA THR A 977 10.65 14.64 47.41
C THR A 977 10.03 16.04 47.28
N ASN A 978 8.70 16.21 47.27
CA ASN A 978 8.06 17.53 47.12
C ASN A 978 6.86 17.74 48.06
N ALA A 979 7.11 18.26 49.26
CA ALA A 979 6.10 18.53 50.28
C ALA A 979 5.05 19.63 49.94
N GLU A 980 5.16 20.29 48.78
CA GLU A 980 4.29 21.41 48.36
C GLU A 980 3.36 21.07 47.18
N LEU A 981 3.38 19.84 46.66
CA LEU A 981 2.48 19.36 45.59
C LEU A 981 1.55 18.21 46.05
N ASP A 982 1.50 17.96 47.35
CA ASP A 982 1.08 16.66 47.89
C ASP A 982 -0.39 16.30 47.67
N VAL A 983 -1.36 17.21 47.84
CA VAL A 983 -2.78 16.80 47.89
C VAL A 983 -3.27 16.22 46.56
N ALA A 984 -3.18 16.96 45.45
CA ALA A 984 -3.68 16.49 44.16
C ALA A 984 -2.87 15.32 43.57
N MET A 985 -1.58 15.23 43.89
CA MET A 985 -0.72 14.14 43.41
C MET A 985 -0.88 12.87 44.26
N ALA A 986 -1.03 12.99 45.58
CA ALA A 986 -1.37 11.87 46.46
C ALA A 986 -2.80 11.37 46.24
N GLU A 987 -3.78 12.24 45.98
CA GLU A 987 -5.13 11.83 45.57
C GLU A 987 -5.10 11.06 44.24
N TRP A 988 -4.35 11.56 43.24
CA TRP A 988 -4.19 10.86 41.97
C TRP A 988 -3.49 9.50 42.14
N LEU A 989 -2.51 9.38 43.05
CA LEU A 989 -1.78 8.15 43.31
C LEU A 989 -2.51 7.15 44.21
N ASN A 990 -3.27 7.61 45.20
CA ASN A 990 -4.15 6.77 46.03
C ASN A 990 -5.36 6.27 45.22
N ALA A 991 -5.79 6.99 44.18
CA ALA A 991 -6.70 6.47 43.16
C ALA A 991 -6.01 5.54 42.12
N LEU A 992 -4.69 5.38 42.19
CA LEU A 992 -3.90 4.52 41.30
C LEU A 992 -3.40 3.22 41.94
N SER A 993 -3.25 3.15 43.26
CA SER A 993 -3.18 1.88 44.00
C SER A 993 -4.53 1.16 43.89
#